data_AF-A0A8B7NQA1-F1
#
_entry.id   AF-A0A8B7NQA1-F1
#
_cell.length_a   1.000
_cell.length_b   1.000
_cell.length_c   1.000
_cell.angle_alpha   90.00
_cell.angle_beta   90.00
_cell.angle_gamma   90.00
#
_symmetry.space_group_name_H-M   'P 1'
#
loop_
_entity.id
_entity.type
_entity.pdbx_description
1 polymer ?
#
loop_
_entity_poly.entity_id
_entity_poly.type
_entity_poly.pdbx_seq_one_letter_code
_entity_poly.pdbx_strand_id
1 'polypeptide(L)'
;MGSQGDLTQRILNDLNSQNSIDSLAYSILVREEHQKVVGAIKSLETLGNVISVSSKSVKCWSCTEEGLQISKEGSHEARLFSWLSKAGASVDAIKKEFPTANVALGAALKNKWVRKEGPNVVRVVESISDVVQQDLQAVVAGRHSQLSDKQLADYKKRKLIKDSDVTVFSVSKGPGFTTTISKLEAELTKALIESGQWKITTFKPFNFRAKGKQEVRPGHLHPLMQLRSEFRQIFLEMGFTEMPTNSFVESAFWNFDALFQPQQHPARDAHDTFYVKTPGRALAVPTDYMHTVRKVHSEGGYGSSGYRYPWSEEEAHKNLLRTHTTAVSARMLHKLAQEGFRPAKYFSIDRVFRNETLDATHLAEFHQIEGVVADYNLSVKHLIGMFTAFFEKIGIKDLRFKATYNPYTEPSMEIYSYHEGLGKWVEVGNSGLFRPEMLRPMGLPPNVSVLGWGLSLERPAMIMFGSNNIRELVGPKVKLEHVYSHPVCTVDKFATSNLRPPVAATDVTSCEPAAAQLSRRQDRILHQLHDLQDRIRQVAVKMDVNLTEGPAKKGSVDYGSALAVLTGSPSADRPMELVITAHPHRPPHSLPLLAALLSSVSPTAVSVHTHSSLGDLPDSLKNFLKGVSSSPEPVVRVRLIFSAAFTGGNSPKSSTLGGKAPVPRLIVSPLNSTEIAGEVNICRYVARLAELLSRDAVSPALQGPLYEGLSLDILAECDAWLDDCQDWLIAGTSRGRANFLNKLSNKLGEDEDSSGWLLTQHPTLADLFVSTNLACLGGSAKVAVNVAVWRDRSLAYWSKVGKS
;
A
#
# COMPACT_ATOMS: atom_id res chain seq x y z
N MET A 1 -39.62 -5.00 25.80
CA MET A 1 -38.74 -4.30 26.76
C MET A 1 -39.40 -3.97 28.11
N GLY A 2 -40.68 -4.30 28.35
CA GLY A 2 -41.41 -3.89 29.57
C GLY A 2 -41.19 -4.72 30.85
N SER A 3 -40.61 -5.93 30.80
CA SER A 3 -40.53 -6.81 31.97
C SER A 3 -39.23 -6.71 32.79
N GLN A 4 -38.11 -6.30 32.19
CA GLN A 4 -36.81 -6.20 32.89
C GLN A 4 -36.67 -4.94 33.77
N GLY A 5 -37.34 -3.84 33.40
CA GLY A 5 -37.32 -2.60 34.18
C GLY A 5 -38.06 -2.71 35.52
N ASP A 6 -39.09 -3.56 35.58
CA ASP A 6 -39.84 -3.83 36.82
C ASP A 6 -39.01 -4.66 37.80
N LEU A 7 -38.29 -5.68 37.31
CA LEU A 7 -37.47 -6.56 38.16
C LEU A 7 -36.27 -5.83 38.79
N THR A 8 -35.60 -4.92 38.07
CA THR A 8 -34.50 -4.10 38.62
C THR A 8 -34.97 -3.16 39.72
N GLN A 9 -36.13 -2.53 39.53
CA GLN A 9 -36.74 -1.65 40.52
C GLN A 9 -37.19 -2.42 41.77
N ARG A 10 -37.78 -3.62 41.59
CA ARG A 10 -38.14 -4.52 42.69
C ARG A 10 -36.93 -4.97 43.49
N ILE A 11 -35.84 -5.36 42.83
CA ILE A 11 -34.59 -5.74 43.50
C ILE A 11 -34.06 -4.58 44.34
N LEU A 12 -34.05 -3.34 43.83
CA LEU A 12 -33.62 -2.18 44.63
C LEU A 12 -34.53 -1.92 45.84
N ASN A 13 -35.85 -2.02 45.67
CA ASN A 13 -36.81 -1.84 46.77
C ASN A 13 -36.68 -2.93 47.85
N ASP A 14 -36.49 -4.18 47.44
CA ASP A 14 -36.33 -5.31 48.37
C ASP A 14 -34.94 -5.29 49.03
N LEU A 15 -33.90 -4.83 48.34
CA LEU A 15 -32.59 -4.62 48.93
C LEU A 15 -32.64 -3.51 49.98
N ASN A 16 -33.49 -2.49 49.77
CA ASN A 16 -33.71 -1.44 50.76
C ASN A 16 -34.26 -2.01 52.08
N SER A 17 -35.15 -3.00 52.02
CA SER A 17 -35.78 -3.61 53.20
C SER A 17 -34.96 -4.76 53.82
N GLN A 18 -34.26 -5.59 53.03
CA GLN A 18 -33.63 -6.82 53.51
C GLN A 18 -32.09 -6.76 53.66
N ASN A 19 -31.45 -5.62 53.33
CA ASN A 19 -29.99 -5.37 53.39
C ASN A 19 -29.10 -6.26 52.49
N SER A 20 -29.47 -7.52 52.24
CA SER A 20 -28.78 -8.44 51.33
C SER A 20 -29.76 -9.37 50.63
N ILE A 21 -29.51 -9.68 49.37
CA ILE A 21 -30.31 -10.58 48.54
C ILE A 21 -29.39 -11.66 47.94
N ASP A 22 -29.80 -12.92 48.05
CA ASP A 22 -29.19 -14.04 47.31
C ASP A 22 -29.96 -14.29 46.01
N SER A 23 -29.29 -14.24 44.86
CA SER A 23 -29.96 -14.29 43.56
C SER A 23 -30.71 -15.60 43.28
N LEU A 24 -30.33 -16.71 43.91
CA LEU A 24 -31.00 -17.99 43.74
C LEU A 24 -32.24 -18.06 44.64
N ALA A 25 -32.10 -17.73 45.92
CA ALA A 25 -33.24 -17.68 46.85
C ALA A 25 -34.29 -16.65 46.40
N TYR A 26 -33.84 -15.50 45.90
CA TYR A 26 -34.71 -14.44 45.41
C TYR A 26 -35.45 -14.81 44.13
N SER A 27 -34.83 -15.58 43.23
CA SER A 27 -35.50 -16.09 42.04
C SER A 27 -36.70 -16.98 42.38
N ILE A 28 -36.58 -17.77 43.46
CA ILE A 28 -37.67 -18.61 43.98
C ILE A 28 -38.75 -17.73 44.63
N LEU A 29 -38.34 -16.74 45.43
CA LEU A 29 -39.27 -15.83 46.12
C LEU A 29 -40.14 -15.04 45.14
N VAL A 30 -39.54 -14.52 44.07
CA VAL A 30 -40.21 -13.67 43.06
C VAL A 30 -40.85 -14.51 41.95
N ARG A 31 -40.67 -15.84 41.96
CA ARG A 31 -41.15 -16.79 40.95
C ARG A 31 -40.70 -16.42 39.53
N GLU A 32 -39.45 -15.98 39.41
CA GLU A 32 -38.82 -15.64 38.13
C GLU A 32 -37.63 -16.54 37.86
N GLU A 33 -37.29 -16.71 36.59
CA GLU A 33 -36.12 -17.48 36.20
C GLU A 33 -34.84 -16.83 36.75
N HIS A 34 -33.95 -17.64 37.33
CA HIS A 34 -32.69 -17.16 37.89
C HIS A 34 -31.87 -16.32 36.90
N GLN A 35 -31.85 -16.70 35.61
CA GLN A 35 -31.13 -15.94 34.58
C GLN A 35 -31.67 -14.52 34.37
N LYS A 36 -32.98 -14.29 34.56
CA LYS A 36 -33.56 -12.94 34.47
C LYS A 36 -33.16 -12.08 35.67
N VAL A 37 -33.15 -12.68 36.87
CA VAL A 37 -32.68 -12.03 38.11
C VAL A 37 -31.19 -11.67 37.98
N VAL A 38 -30.36 -12.59 37.49
CA VAL A 38 -28.94 -12.34 37.21
C VAL A 38 -28.76 -11.23 36.18
N GLY A 39 -29.55 -11.22 35.10
CA GLY A 39 -29.54 -10.15 34.10
C GLY A 39 -29.90 -8.79 34.69
N ALA A 40 -30.86 -8.73 35.61
CA ALA A 40 -31.24 -7.52 36.32
C ALA A 40 -30.13 -7.05 37.29
N ILE A 41 -29.52 -7.96 38.06
CA ILE A 41 -28.40 -7.66 38.96
C ILE A 41 -27.20 -7.12 38.16
N LYS A 42 -26.82 -7.76 37.05
CA LYS A 42 -25.74 -7.26 36.19
C LYS A 42 -26.06 -5.89 35.60
N SER A 43 -27.32 -5.62 35.26
CA SER A 43 -27.74 -4.29 34.80
C SER A 43 -27.58 -3.24 35.91
N LEU A 44 -27.92 -3.57 37.15
CA LEU A 44 -27.69 -2.69 38.31
C LEU A 44 -26.20 -2.50 38.62
N GLU A 45 -25.37 -3.53 38.43
CA GLU A 45 -23.91 -3.46 38.56
C GLU A 45 -23.30 -2.50 37.53
N THR A 46 -23.85 -2.40 36.31
CA THR A 46 -23.38 -1.41 35.32
C THR A 46 -23.64 0.04 35.73
N LEU A 47 -24.54 0.28 36.69
CA LEU A 47 -24.78 1.62 37.27
C LEU A 47 -23.71 2.01 38.30
N GLY A 48 -22.69 1.17 38.52
CA GLY A 48 -21.54 1.45 39.38
C GLY A 48 -21.85 1.19 40.86
N ASN A 49 -21.57 2.18 41.72
CA ASN A 49 -21.58 2.05 43.18
C ASN A 49 -22.97 1.83 43.83
N VAL A 50 -24.02 1.55 43.05
CA VAL A 50 -25.40 1.39 43.54
C VAL A 50 -25.54 0.11 44.35
N ILE A 51 -24.96 -0.99 43.87
CA ILE A 51 -24.98 -2.29 44.56
C ILE A 51 -23.57 -2.87 44.65
N SER A 52 -23.29 -3.62 45.71
CA SER A 52 -22.08 -4.41 45.85
C SER A 52 -22.42 -5.88 45.64
N VAL A 53 -21.74 -6.52 44.70
CA VAL A 53 -22.05 -7.88 44.27
C VAL A 53 -20.84 -8.78 44.51
N SER A 54 -21.07 -9.92 45.16
CA SER A 54 -20.11 -11.01 45.27
C SER A 54 -20.69 -12.26 44.63
N SER A 55 -19.87 -13.05 43.94
CA SER A 55 -20.33 -14.27 43.25
C SER A 55 -19.72 -15.52 43.87
N LYS A 56 -20.53 -16.57 43.95
CA LYS A 56 -20.11 -17.91 44.38
C LYS A 56 -20.63 -18.93 43.37
N SER A 57 -19.74 -19.79 42.87
CA SER A 57 -20.16 -20.90 42.02
C SER A 57 -20.68 -22.04 42.89
N VAL A 58 -21.92 -22.48 42.64
CA VAL A 58 -22.54 -23.63 43.29
C VAL A 58 -22.79 -24.69 42.23
N LYS A 59 -22.30 -25.91 42.49
CA LYS A 59 -22.57 -27.07 41.64
C LYS A 59 -24.01 -27.53 41.85
N CYS A 60 -24.81 -27.42 40.80
CA CYS A 60 -26.17 -27.95 40.78
C CYS A 60 -26.24 -29.16 39.85
N TRP A 61 -26.88 -30.23 40.33
CA TRP A 61 -27.13 -31.43 39.55
C TRP A 61 -28.58 -31.42 39.04
N SER A 62 -28.75 -31.66 37.75
CA SER A 62 -30.07 -31.79 37.11
C SER A 62 -30.14 -33.08 36.30
N CYS A 63 -31.29 -33.74 36.29
CA CYS A 63 -31.50 -34.90 35.42
C CYS A 63 -31.63 -34.47 33.95
N THR A 64 -31.12 -35.28 33.02
CA THR A 64 -31.41 -35.13 31.59
C THR A 64 -32.83 -35.60 31.27
N GLU A 65 -33.33 -35.37 30.06
CA GLU A 65 -34.66 -35.86 29.64
C GLU A 65 -34.79 -37.37 29.84
N GLU A 66 -33.74 -38.12 29.47
CA GLU A 66 -33.65 -39.57 29.68
C GLU A 66 -33.60 -39.93 31.18
N GLY A 67 -32.84 -39.18 31.99
CA GLY A 67 -32.80 -39.38 33.44
C GLY A 67 -34.14 -39.08 34.13
N LEU A 68 -34.89 -38.09 33.65
CA LEU A 68 -36.22 -37.76 34.14
C LEU A 68 -37.24 -38.86 33.78
N GLN A 69 -37.11 -39.45 32.59
CA GLN A 69 -37.91 -40.58 32.17
C GLN A 69 -37.63 -41.80 33.06
N ILE A 70 -36.36 -42.12 33.31
CA ILE A 70 -35.96 -43.23 34.19
C ILE A 70 -36.44 -43.01 35.63
N SER A 71 -36.38 -41.77 36.14
CA SER A 71 -36.91 -41.43 37.47
C SER A 71 -38.41 -41.74 37.61
N LYS A 72 -39.19 -41.66 36.52
CA LYS A 72 -40.65 -41.92 36.50
C LYS A 72 -40.99 -43.37 36.16
N GLU A 73 -40.34 -43.93 35.14
CA GLU A 73 -40.70 -45.21 34.51
C GLU A 73 -39.81 -46.39 34.91
N GLY A 74 -38.71 -46.14 35.65
CA GLY A 74 -37.69 -47.13 35.97
C GLY A 74 -36.54 -47.16 34.97
N SER A 75 -35.41 -47.73 35.39
CA SER A 75 -34.20 -47.88 34.57
C SER A 75 -34.42 -48.82 33.39
N HIS A 76 -33.63 -48.65 32.33
CA HIS A 76 -33.73 -49.46 31.12
C HIS A 76 -33.58 -50.96 31.43
N GLU A 77 -32.65 -51.30 32.33
CA GLU A 77 -32.42 -52.67 32.82
C GLU A 77 -33.59 -53.21 33.66
N ALA A 78 -34.23 -52.40 34.49
CA ALA A 78 -35.39 -52.82 35.28
C ALA A 78 -36.65 -53.00 34.43
N ARG A 79 -36.85 -52.12 33.43
CA ARG A 79 -37.94 -52.23 32.46
C ARG A 79 -37.81 -53.48 31.59
N LEU A 80 -36.60 -53.75 31.10
CA LEU A 80 -36.30 -54.98 30.36
C LEU A 80 -36.55 -56.21 31.23
N PHE A 81 -36.08 -56.19 32.49
CA PHE A 81 -36.33 -57.28 33.41
C PHE A 81 -37.83 -57.50 33.56
N SER A 82 -38.63 -56.48 33.92
CA SER A 82 -40.08 -56.57 34.10
C SER A 82 -40.85 -57.06 32.87
N TRP A 83 -40.37 -56.76 31.66
CA TRP A 83 -40.98 -57.21 30.42
C TRP A 83 -40.66 -58.69 30.06
N LEU A 84 -39.45 -59.17 30.36
CA LEU A 84 -39.02 -60.55 30.05
C LEU A 84 -39.87 -61.60 30.79
N SER A 85 -40.44 -62.60 30.14
CA SER A 85 -41.10 -63.71 30.87
C SER A 85 -40.07 -64.72 31.42
N LYS A 86 -40.47 -65.64 32.31
CA LYS A 86 -39.60 -66.74 32.80
C LYS A 86 -39.07 -67.63 31.66
N ALA A 87 -39.76 -67.68 30.51
CA ALA A 87 -39.36 -68.46 29.33
C ALA A 87 -38.28 -67.77 28.47
N GLY A 88 -37.94 -66.51 28.76
CA GLY A 88 -36.98 -65.72 28.01
C GLY A 88 -37.50 -65.18 26.69
N ALA A 89 -36.73 -64.27 26.07
CA ALA A 89 -37.02 -63.71 24.75
C ALA A 89 -35.74 -63.66 23.90
N SER A 90 -35.89 -63.72 22.57
CA SER A 90 -34.76 -63.60 21.66
C SER A 90 -34.20 -62.17 21.64
N VAL A 91 -32.89 -62.03 21.37
CA VAL A 91 -32.23 -60.72 21.31
C VAL A 91 -32.87 -59.80 20.26
N ASP A 92 -33.37 -60.35 19.15
CA ASP A 92 -34.01 -59.56 18.09
C ASP A 92 -35.42 -59.09 18.47
N ALA A 93 -36.17 -59.86 19.26
CA ALA A 93 -37.45 -59.42 19.80
C ALA A 93 -37.27 -58.25 20.79
N ILE A 94 -36.22 -58.29 21.61
CA ILE A 94 -35.89 -57.23 22.57
C ILE A 94 -35.51 -55.93 21.86
N LYS A 95 -34.72 -56.01 20.78
CA LYS A 95 -34.35 -54.84 19.96
C LYS A 95 -35.52 -54.21 19.22
N LYS A 96 -36.56 -54.99 18.89
CA LYS A 96 -37.74 -54.50 18.21
C LYS A 96 -38.67 -53.71 19.14
N GLU A 97 -38.75 -54.11 20.40
CA GLU A 97 -39.62 -53.49 21.41
C GLU A 97 -38.97 -52.26 22.09
N PHE A 98 -37.66 -52.32 22.37
CA PHE A 98 -36.94 -51.26 23.06
C PHE A 98 -35.85 -50.63 22.18
N PRO A 99 -35.97 -49.34 21.82
CA PRO A 99 -34.91 -48.61 21.11
C PRO A 99 -33.56 -48.60 21.87
N THR A 100 -33.60 -48.70 23.21
CA THR A 100 -32.44 -48.75 24.11
C THR A 100 -32.01 -50.17 24.50
N ALA A 101 -32.48 -51.20 23.78
CA ALA A 101 -32.26 -52.63 24.08
C ALA A 101 -30.80 -53.01 24.36
N ASN A 102 -29.84 -52.46 23.61
CA ASN A 102 -28.42 -52.77 23.80
C ASN A 102 -27.88 -52.26 25.15
N VAL A 103 -28.37 -51.11 25.62
CA VAL A 103 -27.98 -50.51 26.91
C VAL A 103 -28.62 -51.31 28.06
N ALA A 104 -29.91 -51.62 27.93
CA ALA A 104 -30.66 -52.41 28.91
C ALA A 104 -30.06 -53.82 29.09
N LEU A 105 -29.75 -54.52 27.99
CA LEU A 105 -29.16 -55.86 28.02
C LEU A 105 -27.75 -55.85 28.64
N GLY A 106 -26.92 -54.88 28.27
CA GLY A 106 -25.56 -54.76 28.82
C GLY A 106 -25.54 -54.53 30.33
N ALA A 107 -26.42 -53.66 30.84
CA ALA A 107 -26.54 -53.38 32.27
C ALA A 107 -27.17 -54.56 33.05
N ALA A 108 -28.22 -55.18 32.51
CA ALA A 108 -28.88 -56.33 33.14
C ALA A 108 -27.97 -57.57 33.21
N LEU A 109 -27.13 -57.81 32.19
CA LEU A 109 -26.12 -58.88 32.20
C LEU A 109 -25.01 -58.59 33.22
N LYS A 110 -24.53 -57.34 33.30
CA LYS A 110 -23.51 -56.91 34.27
C LYS A 110 -23.99 -57.07 35.71
N ASN A 111 -25.26 -56.76 35.99
CA ASN A 111 -25.88 -56.92 37.30
C ASN A 111 -26.34 -58.36 37.60
N LYS A 112 -26.11 -59.30 36.68
CA LYS A 112 -26.51 -60.72 36.77
C LYS A 112 -28.02 -60.94 36.93
N TRP A 113 -28.84 -59.99 36.47
CA TRP A 113 -30.31 -60.11 36.52
C TRP A 113 -30.84 -61.04 35.43
N VAL A 114 -30.14 -61.09 34.30
CA VAL A 114 -30.46 -61.94 33.15
C VAL A 114 -29.22 -62.70 32.67
N ARG A 115 -29.41 -63.82 31.98
CA ARG A 115 -28.34 -64.64 31.36
C ARG A 115 -28.72 -64.96 29.92
N LYS A 116 -27.72 -65.09 29.05
CA LYS A 116 -27.91 -65.52 27.67
C LYS A 116 -27.84 -67.05 27.58
N GLU A 117 -28.88 -67.68 27.05
CA GLU A 117 -28.96 -69.10 26.74
C GLU A 117 -29.24 -69.24 25.23
N GLY A 118 -28.18 -69.48 24.45
CA GLY A 118 -28.27 -69.51 22.99
C GLY A 118 -28.72 -68.17 22.38
N PRO A 119 -29.76 -68.13 21.51
CA PRO A 119 -30.30 -66.89 20.96
C PRO A 119 -31.21 -66.11 21.93
N ASN A 120 -31.53 -66.69 23.10
CA ASN A 120 -32.50 -66.17 24.05
C ASN A 120 -31.83 -65.59 25.31
N VAL A 121 -32.50 -64.64 25.94
CA VAL A 121 -32.12 -64.04 27.22
C VAL A 121 -33.19 -64.40 28.25
N VAL A 122 -32.78 -65.02 29.35
CA VAL A 122 -33.65 -65.51 30.43
C VAL A 122 -33.36 -64.79 31.75
N ARG A 123 -34.38 -64.67 32.61
CA ARG A 123 -34.23 -64.12 33.97
C ARG A 123 -33.52 -65.11 34.88
N VAL A 124 -32.59 -64.61 35.70
CA VAL A 124 -31.83 -65.43 36.68
C VAL A 124 -32.35 -65.22 38.11
N VAL A 125 -32.88 -64.04 38.40
CA VAL A 125 -33.33 -63.63 39.74
C VAL A 125 -34.86 -63.48 39.73
N GLU A 126 -35.54 -63.70 40.86
CA GLU A 126 -37.00 -63.57 40.97
C GLU A 126 -37.47 -62.12 41.13
N SER A 127 -36.69 -61.29 41.82
CA SER A 127 -36.98 -59.87 42.05
C SER A 127 -35.72 -59.01 41.93
N ILE A 128 -35.90 -57.74 41.57
CA ILE A 128 -34.81 -56.76 41.43
C ILE A 128 -35.12 -55.51 42.25
N SER A 129 -34.08 -54.78 42.64
CA SER A 129 -34.19 -53.45 43.23
C SER A 129 -33.59 -52.43 42.26
N ASP A 130 -34.40 -51.48 41.81
CA ASP A 130 -33.96 -50.44 40.89
C ASP A 130 -33.33 -49.26 41.65
N VAL A 131 -32.07 -49.45 42.04
CA VAL A 131 -31.26 -48.42 42.72
C VAL A 131 -31.08 -47.18 41.83
N VAL A 132 -31.01 -47.36 40.50
CA VAL A 132 -30.81 -46.26 39.56
C VAL A 132 -32.03 -45.34 39.52
N GLN A 133 -33.24 -45.89 39.55
CA GLN A 133 -34.47 -45.10 39.65
C GLN A 133 -34.54 -44.34 40.98
N GLN A 134 -34.21 -44.98 42.10
CA GLN A 134 -34.23 -44.36 43.43
C GLN A 134 -33.21 -43.21 43.54
N ASP A 135 -32.00 -43.42 43.02
CA ASP A 135 -30.94 -42.42 43.00
C ASP A 135 -31.33 -41.21 42.14
N LEU A 136 -31.92 -41.43 40.95
CA LEU A 136 -32.39 -40.33 40.10
C LEU A 136 -33.61 -39.60 40.69
N GLN A 137 -34.51 -40.29 41.40
CA GLN A 137 -35.59 -39.66 42.16
C GLN A 137 -35.04 -38.76 43.29
N ALA A 138 -33.95 -39.16 43.94
CA ALA A 138 -33.26 -38.33 44.94
C ALA A 138 -32.64 -37.08 44.31
N VAL A 139 -32.06 -37.18 43.10
CA VAL A 139 -31.56 -36.02 42.34
C VAL A 139 -32.69 -35.07 41.96
N VAL A 140 -33.83 -35.58 41.45
CA VAL A 140 -35.00 -34.75 41.10
C VAL A 140 -35.59 -34.04 42.31
N ALA A 141 -35.58 -34.70 43.49
CA ALA A 141 -36.04 -34.10 44.75
C ALA A 141 -35.02 -33.12 45.38
N GLY A 142 -33.91 -32.80 44.70
CA GLY A 142 -32.87 -31.90 45.20
C GLY A 142 -31.99 -32.50 46.30
N ARG A 143 -32.18 -33.76 46.68
CA ARG A 143 -31.43 -34.49 47.73
C ARG A 143 -30.18 -35.20 47.19
N HIS A 144 -29.48 -34.55 46.27
CA HIS A 144 -28.26 -35.07 45.64
C HIS A 144 -27.11 -35.31 46.64
N SER A 145 -27.12 -34.64 47.80
CA SER A 145 -26.16 -34.85 48.90
C SER A 145 -26.24 -36.25 49.54
N GLN A 146 -27.28 -37.03 49.22
CA GLN A 146 -27.44 -38.42 49.66
C GLN A 146 -26.68 -39.43 48.78
N LEU A 147 -26.14 -38.97 47.64
CA LEU A 147 -25.39 -39.80 46.69
C LEU A 147 -23.89 -39.57 46.85
N SER A 148 -23.11 -40.64 46.70
CA SER A 148 -21.63 -40.53 46.69
C SER A 148 -21.12 -39.90 45.39
N ASP A 149 -19.97 -39.23 45.44
CA ASP A 149 -19.32 -38.66 44.24
C ASP A 149 -19.06 -39.72 43.15
N LYS A 150 -18.86 -40.98 43.54
CA LYS A 150 -18.71 -42.11 42.61
C LYS A 150 -19.99 -42.41 41.83
N GLN A 151 -21.17 -42.33 42.48
CA GLN A 151 -22.46 -42.52 41.83
C GLN A 151 -22.77 -41.37 40.86
N LEU A 152 -22.54 -40.12 41.30
CA LEU A 152 -22.73 -38.95 40.44
C LEU A 152 -21.82 -38.98 39.20
N ALA A 153 -20.57 -39.42 39.34
CA ALA A 153 -19.66 -39.60 38.21
C ALA A 153 -20.13 -40.68 37.22
N ASP A 154 -20.66 -41.81 37.70
CA ASP A 154 -21.21 -42.87 36.84
C ASP A 154 -22.45 -42.40 36.08
N TYR A 155 -23.40 -41.75 36.76
CA TYR A 155 -24.61 -41.22 36.13
C TYR A 155 -24.33 -40.10 35.13
N LYS A 156 -23.30 -39.28 35.39
CA LYS A 156 -22.81 -38.29 34.41
C LYS A 156 -22.21 -38.97 33.18
N LYS A 157 -21.39 -40.02 33.35
CA LYS A 157 -20.83 -40.80 32.23
C LYS A 157 -21.92 -41.48 31.40
N ARG A 158 -22.99 -41.94 32.05
CA ARG A 158 -24.19 -42.53 31.43
C ARG A 158 -25.14 -41.49 30.80
N LYS A 159 -24.84 -40.20 30.89
CA LYS A 159 -25.68 -39.08 30.39
C LYS A 159 -27.08 -39.00 31.03
N LEU A 160 -27.24 -39.52 32.26
CA LEU A 160 -28.51 -39.50 33.00
C LEU A 160 -28.67 -38.23 33.84
N ILE A 161 -27.56 -37.66 34.28
CA ILE A 161 -27.51 -36.38 34.97
C ILE A 161 -26.52 -35.44 34.29
N LYS A 162 -26.73 -34.16 34.48
CA LYS A 162 -25.86 -33.07 34.04
C LYS A 162 -25.51 -32.23 35.24
N ASP A 163 -24.22 -31.94 35.42
CA ASP A 163 -23.77 -30.90 36.31
C ASP A 163 -23.83 -29.54 35.60
N SER A 164 -24.31 -28.57 36.34
CA SER A 164 -24.31 -27.17 35.94
C SER A 164 -23.69 -26.36 37.06
N ASP A 165 -22.63 -25.63 36.75
CA ASP A 165 -22.10 -24.63 37.65
C ASP A 165 -23.00 -23.41 37.56
N VAL A 166 -23.82 -23.19 38.59
CA VAL A 166 -24.69 -22.02 38.69
C VAL A 166 -23.96 -20.98 39.52
N THR A 167 -23.65 -19.85 38.90
CA THR A 167 -23.07 -18.70 39.61
C THR A 167 -24.17 -17.98 40.37
N VAL A 168 -24.16 -18.10 41.70
CA VAL A 168 -25.07 -17.39 42.60
C VAL A 168 -24.41 -16.07 43.00
N PHE A 169 -25.20 -15.00 43.02
CA PHE A 169 -24.75 -13.65 43.35
C PHE A 169 -25.37 -13.23 44.67
N SER A 170 -24.53 -12.86 45.64
CA SER A 170 -24.95 -12.18 46.86
C SER A 170 -24.80 -10.68 46.64
N VAL A 171 -25.94 -10.00 46.69
CA VAL A 171 -26.08 -8.56 46.43
C VAL A 171 -26.30 -7.85 47.75
N SER A 172 -25.57 -6.76 47.98
CA SER A 172 -25.67 -5.89 49.15
C SER A 172 -25.69 -4.42 48.74
N LYS A 173 -26.08 -3.54 49.66
CA LYS A 173 -26.13 -2.09 49.39
C LYS A 173 -24.72 -1.56 49.09
N GLY A 174 -24.55 -0.90 47.96
CA GLY A 174 -23.30 -0.22 47.61
C GLY A 174 -23.19 1.17 48.25
N PRO A 175 -22.02 1.84 48.17
CA PRO A 175 -21.81 3.17 48.75
C PRO A 175 -22.71 4.27 48.16
N GLY A 176 -23.23 4.08 46.94
CA GLY A 176 -24.11 5.00 46.23
C GLY A 176 -25.53 4.44 46.03
N PHE A 177 -26.02 3.63 46.98
CA PHE A 177 -27.34 3.00 46.88
C PHE A 177 -28.46 4.04 46.75
N THR A 178 -29.27 3.90 45.69
CA THR A 178 -30.46 4.72 45.43
C THR A 178 -31.60 3.83 44.93
N THR A 179 -32.84 4.20 45.23
CA THR A 179 -34.03 3.51 44.73
C THR A 179 -34.50 4.06 43.39
N THR A 180 -34.00 5.20 42.93
CA THR A 180 -34.41 5.83 41.66
C THR A 180 -33.28 5.78 40.65
N ILE A 181 -33.48 5.02 39.56
CA ILE A 181 -32.50 4.89 38.48
C ILE A 181 -32.65 6.08 37.54
N SER A 182 -31.74 7.05 37.59
CA SER A 182 -31.65 8.10 36.57
C SER A 182 -31.07 7.50 35.28
N LYS A 183 -31.84 7.50 34.18
CA LYS A 183 -31.31 7.14 32.86
C LYS A 183 -30.27 8.17 32.43
N LEU A 184 -29.03 7.74 32.23
CA LEU A 184 -27.99 8.55 31.62
C LEU A 184 -28.27 8.67 30.11
N GLU A 185 -28.15 9.87 29.56
CA GLU A 185 -28.27 10.09 28.12
C GLU A 185 -27.03 9.54 27.39
N ALA A 186 -27.24 8.88 26.24
CA ALA A 186 -26.17 8.20 25.52
C ALA A 186 -25.42 9.12 24.55
N GLU A 187 -26.12 10.06 23.92
CA GLU A 187 -25.57 10.95 22.89
C GLU A 187 -26.09 12.37 23.07
N LEU A 188 -25.26 13.33 22.67
CA LEU A 188 -25.65 14.73 22.60
C LEU A 188 -26.52 14.96 21.36
N THR A 189 -27.78 15.32 21.56
CA THR A 189 -28.72 15.58 20.46
C THR A 189 -28.86 17.07 20.17
N LYS A 190 -29.28 17.39 18.94
CA LYS A 190 -29.56 18.78 18.54
C LYS A 190 -30.57 19.48 19.47
N ALA A 191 -31.64 18.78 19.85
CA ALA A 191 -32.67 19.31 20.75
C ALA A 191 -32.13 19.59 22.17
N LEU A 192 -31.20 18.76 22.68
CA LEU A 192 -30.54 19.02 23.96
C LEU A 192 -29.65 20.26 23.90
N ILE A 193 -28.94 20.46 22.78
CA ILE A 193 -28.12 21.66 22.53
C ILE A 193 -29.00 22.92 22.47
N GLU A 194 -30.10 22.87 21.70
CA GLU A 194 -31.03 23.99 21.52
C GLU A 194 -31.77 24.37 22.82
N SER A 195 -32.15 23.40 23.63
CA SER A 195 -32.83 23.62 24.92
C SER A 195 -31.89 23.97 26.07
N GLY A 196 -30.57 23.84 25.89
CA GLY A 196 -29.56 24.05 26.93
C GLY A 196 -29.53 22.99 28.03
N GLN A 197 -30.38 21.96 27.95
CA GLN A 197 -30.51 20.91 28.97
C GLN A 197 -29.23 20.08 29.12
N TRP A 198 -28.43 19.95 28.07
CA TRP A 198 -27.16 19.21 28.07
C TRP A 198 -26.16 19.65 29.16
N LYS A 199 -26.29 20.87 29.69
CA LYS A 199 -25.45 21.38 30.78
C LYS A 199 -25.74 20.71 32.12
N ILE A 200 -26.94 20.17 32.27
CA ILE A 200 -27.49 19.62 33.53
C ILE A 200 -27.62 18.10 33.44
N THR A 201 -27.81 17.56 32.23
CA THR A 201 -27.91 16.12 32.01
C THR A 201 -26.55 15.42 32.16
N THR A 202 -26.55 14.27 32.83
CA THR A 202 -25.34 13.42 32.95
C THR A 202 -25.32 12.40 31.83
N PHE A 203 -24.22 12.35 31.07
CA PHE A 203 -24.05 11.45 29.94
C PHE A 203 -23.34 10.15 30.31
N LYS A 204 -23.60 9.09 29.56
CA LYS A 204 -22.86 7.84 29.69
C LYS A 204 -21.39 8.06 29.28
N PRO A 205 -20.40 7.60 30.07
CA PRO A 205 -18.99 7.73 29.70
C PRO A 205 -18.68 6.94 28.43
N PHE A 206 -17.96 7.58 27.51
CA PHE A 206 -17.56 6.96 26.24
C PHE A 206 -16.40 5.98 26.45
N ASN A 207 -16.52 4.77 25.89
CA ASN A 207 -15.47 3.76 26.00
C ASN A 207 -14.38 3.97 24.94
N PHE A 208 -13.34 4.74 25.29
CA PHE A 208 -12.17 4.96 24.43
C PHE A 208 -11.31 3.71 24.16
N ARG A 209 -11.58 2.58 24.83
CA ARG A 209 -10.88 1.31 24.59
C ARG A 209 -11.51 0.49 23.46
N ALA A 210 -12.73 0.82 23.03
CA ALA A 210 -13.38 0.15 21.93
C ALA A 210 -12.88 0.71 20.59
N LYS A 211 -12.74 -0.16 19.57
CA LYS A 211 -12.51 0.31 18.21
C LYS A 211 -13.71 1.12 17.75
N GLY A 212 -13.46 2.33 17.23
CA GLY A 212 -14.50 3.18 16.67
C GLY A 212 -15.22 2.48 15.51
N LYS A 213 -16.50 2.80 15.34
CA LYS A 213 -17.25 2.36 14.16
C LYS A 213 -16.68 3.09 12.95
N GLN A 214 -16.19 2.35 11.97
CA GLN A 214 -15.69 2.94 10.72
C GLN A 214 -16.90 3.34 9.86
N GLU A 215 -17.30 4.61 9.94
CA GLU A 215 -18.54 5.10 9.29
C GLU A 215 -18.43 5.17 7.77
N VAL A 216 -17.20 5.28 7.25
CA VAL A 216 -16.93 5.30 5.81
C VAL A 216 -16.37 3.95 5.41
N ARG A 217 -17.02 3.27 4.47
CA ARG A 217 -16.43 2.13 3.74
C ARG A 217 -15.60 2.70 2.58
N PRO A 218 -14.27 2.81 2.70
CA PRO A 218 -13.46 3.31 1.61
C PRO A 218 -13.47 2.32 0.44
N GLY A 219 -13.14 2.80 -0.76
CA GLY A 219 -12.77 1.91 -1.85
C GLY A 219 -11.47 1.18 -1.51
N HIS A 220 -11.34 -0.08 -1.92
CA HIS A 220 -10.14 -0.89 -1.70
C HIS A 220 -9.52 -1.28 -3.03
N LEU A 221 -8.18 -1.21 -3.11
CA LEU A 221 -7.43 -1.70 -4.26
C LEU A 221 -6.95 -3.12 -3.97
N HIS A 222 -6.95 -3.96 -4.99
CA HIS A 222 -6.44 -5.31 -4.87
C HIS A 222 -4.92 -5.29 -4.56
N PRO A 223 -4.42 -6.02 -3.55
CA PRO A 223 -3.01 -5.97 -3.14
C PRO A 223 -2.03 -6.26 -4.28
N LEU A 224 -2.32 -7.27 -5.11
CA LEU A 224 -1.50 -7.57 -6.30
C LEU A 224 -1.45 -6.40 -7.30
N MET A 225 -2.55 -5.65 -7.45
CA MET A 225 -2.60 -4.51 -8.38
C MET A 225 -1.88 -3.28 -7.83
N GLN A 226 -1.86 -3.13 -6.50
CA GLN A 226 -0.99 -2.14 -5.85
C GLN A 226 0.47 -2.49 -6.13
N LEU A 227 0.88 -3.73 -5.87
CA LEU A 227 2.25 -4.18 -6.15
C LEU A 227 2.63 -4.01 -7.63
N ARG A 228 1.73 -4.35 -8.56
CA ARG A 228 1.92 -4.09 -9.99
C ARG A 228 2.25 -2.62 -10.27
N SER A 229 1.54 -1.70 -9.62
CA SER A 229 1.72 -0.27 -9.79
C SER A 229 3.09 0.19 -9.26
N GLU A 230 3.60 -0.45 -8.22
CA GLU A 230 4.94 -0.17 -7.68
C GLU A 230 6.05 -0.67 -8.59
N PHE A 231 5.96 -1.92 -9.05
CA PHE A 231 6.91 -2.46 -10.03
C PHE A 231 6.94 -1.58 -11.29
N ARG A 232 5.77 -1.15 -11.77
CA ARG A 232 5.65 -0.21 -12.88
C ARG A 232 6.38 1.10 -12.59
N GLN A 233 6.23 1.66 -11.39
CA GLN A 233 6.92 2.88 -10.99
C GLN A 233 8.45 2.69 -10.94
N ILE A 234 8.95 1.57 -10.42
CA ILE A 234 10.38 1.23 -10.39
C ILE A 234 10.97 1.21 -11.81
N PHE A 235 10.28 0.59 -12.77
CA PHE A 235 10.72 0.60 -14.17
C PHE A 235 10.79 2.02 -14.75
N LEU A 236 9.76 2.84 -14.49
CA LEU A 236 9.72 4.23 -14.96
C LEU A 236 10.88 5.06 -14.38
N GLU A 237 11.18 4.90 -13.08
CA GLU A 237 12.32 5.55 -12.43
C GLU A 237 13.68 5.11 -13.01
N MET A 238 13.79 3.86 -13.45
CA MET A 238 14.99 3.32 -14.10
C MET A 238 15.09 3.70 -15.59
N GLY A 239 14.16 4.52 -16.08
CA GLY A 239 14.13 5.04 -17.45
C GLY A 239 13.59 4.04 -18.49
N PHE A 240 12.78 3.07 -18.06
CA PHE A 240 12.13 2.13 -18.98
C PHE A 240 10.84 2.71 -19.54
N THR A 241 10.53 2.35 -20.78
CA THR A 241 9.28 2.68 -21.45
C THR A 241 8.34 1.48 -21.43
N GLU A 242 7.08 1.71 -21.05
CA GLU A 242 6.07 0.65 -20.99
C GLU A 242 5.65 0.18 -22.39
N MET A 243 5.71 -1.12 -22.65
CA MET A 243 5.30 -1.73 -23.92
C MET A 243 3.78 -1.96 -23.94
N PRO A 244 3.13 -1.80 -25.11
CA PRO A 244 1.72 -2.11 -25.26
C PRO A 244 1.50 -3.63 -25.27
N THR A 245 0.76 -4.13 -24.28
CA THR A 245 0.45 -5.56 -24.12
C THR A 245 -1.04 -5.87 -24.35
N ASN A 246 -1.73 -5.06 -25.14
CA ASN A 246 -3.18 -5.10 -25.36
C ASN A 246 -3.71 -6.32 -26.17
N SER A 247 -2.96 -7.41 -26.25
CA SER A 247 -3.37 -8.66 -26.90
C SER A 247 -3.04 -9.88 -26.02
N PHE A 248 -4.07 -10.63 -25.63
CA PHE A 248 -3.89 -11.94 -24.97
C PHE A 248 -3.67 -13.07 -25.98
N VAL A 249 -4.31 -12.97 -27.15
CA VAL A 249 -4.09 -13.91 -28.25
C VAL A 249 -2.85 -13.47 -29.00
N GLU A 250 -1.98 -14.42 -29.29
CA GLU A 250 -0.76 -14.20 -30.06
C GLU A 250 -0.62 -15.29 -31.12
N SER A 251 0.03 -14.96 -32.23
CA SER A 251 0.39 -15.99 -33.22
C SER A 251 1.56 -16.82 -32.69
N ALA A 252 1.60 -18.11 -33.00
CA ALA A 252 2.73 -18.98 -32.68
C ALA A 252 4.05 -18.45 -33.29
N PHE A 253 3.98 -17.74 -34.42
CA PHE A 253 5.10 -17.01 -34.99
C PHE A 253 5.73 -16.04 -33.97
N TRP A 254 4.96 -15.06 -33.48
CA TRP A 254 5.49 -14.06 -32.53
C TRP A 254 5.81 -14.64 -31.16
N ASN A 255 5.03 -15.63 -30.71
CA ASN A 255 5.22 -16.23 -29.39
C ASN A 255 6.40 -17.21 -29.35
N PHE A 256 6.77 -17.87 -30.46
CA PHE A 256 7.83 -18.88 -30.46
C PHE A 256 8.85 -18.66 -31.58
N ASP A 257 8.42 -18.68 -32.84
CA ASP A 257 9.35 -18.72 -33.98
C ASP A 257 10.23 -17.46 -34.06
N ALA A 258 9.65 -16.28 -33.83
CA ALA A 258 10.34 -14.99 -33.81
C ALA A 258 11.35 -14.85 -32.66
N LEU A 259 11.24 -15.69 -31.63
CA LEU A 259 12.20 -15.78 -30.53
C LEU A 259 13.33 -16.77 -30.84
N PHE A 260 13.34 -17.40 -32.01
CA PHE A 260 14.25 -18.50 -32.31
C PHE A 260 14.00 -19.74 -31.43
N GLN A 261 12.75 -19.98 -31.02
CA GLN A 261 12.36 -21.24 -30.37
C GLN A 261 11.88 -22.26 -31.42
N PRO A 262 12.44 -23.50 -31.46
CA PRO A 262 12.14 -24.46 -32.52
C PRO A 262 10.70 -24.97 -32.45
N GLN A 263 10.15 -25.40 -33.60
CA GLN A 263 8.76 -25.89 -33.70
C GLN A 263 8.52 -27.20 -32.95
N GLN A 264 9.52 -28.05 -32.83
CA GLN A 264 9.47 -29.29 -32.05
C GLN A 264 9.70 -29.10 -30.54
N HIS A 265 9.73 -27.85 -30.04
CA HIS A 265 9.97 -27.60 -28.63
C HIS A 265 8.76 -28.03 -27.77
N PRO A 266 8.94 -28.76 -26.65
CA PRO A 266 7.84 -29.30 -25.84
C PRO A 266 6.88 -28.24 -25.33
N ALA A 267 7.38 -27.05 -24.98
CA ALA A 267 6.52 -25.92 -24.59
C ALA A 267 5.47 -25.51 -25.65
N ARG A 268 5.60 -25.93 -26.92
CA ARG A 268 4.61 -25.71 -27.98
C ARG A 268 3.54 -26.81 -28.02
N ASP A 269 3.65 -27.86 -27.24
CA ASP A 269 2.65 -28.92 -27.19
C ASP A 269 1.35 -28.40 -26.57
N ALA A 270 0.23 -29.00 -26.99
CA ALA A 270 -1.10 -28.66 -26.46
C ALA A 270 -1.23 -28.95 -24.95
N HIS A 271 -0.35 -29.79 -24.41
CA HIS A 271 -0.27 -30.05 -22.98
C HIS A 271 0.27 -28.85 -22.18
N ASP A 272 1.13 -28.01 -22.78
CA ASP A 272 1.74 -26.85 -22.10
C ASP A 272 1.15 -25.50 -22.55
N THR A 273 0.61 -25.43 -23.78
CA THR A 273 0.13 -24.20 -24.40
C THR A 273 -1.35 -24.27 -24.77
N PHE A 274 -2.09 -23.20 -24.43
CA PHE A 274 -3.48 -23.04 -24.85
C PHE A 274 -3.58 -22.52 -26.29
N TYR A 275 -3.80 -23.42 -27.24
CA TYR A 275 -4.15 -23.04 -28.61
C TYR A 275 -5.59 -22.57 -28.72
N VAL A 276 -5.81 -21.57 -29.56
CA VAL A 276 -7.13 -20.97 -29.79
C VAL A 276 -7.86 -21.77 -30.85
N LYS A 277 -9.13 -22.12 -30.58
CA LYS A 277 -10.01 -22.75 -31.59
C LYS A 277 -10.56 -21.72 -32.58
N THR A 278 -11.01 -20.57 -32.07
CA THR A 278 -11.58 -19.47 -32.87
C THR A 278 -11.11 -18.11 -32.31
N PRO A 279 -10.40 -17.27 -33.09
CA PRO A 279 -9.83 -17.55 -34.42
C PRO A 279 -8.61 -18.48 -34.33
N GLY A 280 -8.65 -19.66 -34.96
CA GLY A 280 -7.55 -20.63 -34.86
C GLY A 280 -6.30 -20.31 -35.67
N ARG A 281 -6.43 -19.44 -36.68
CA ARG A 281 -5.33 -18.98 -37.53
C ARG A 281 -5.17 -17.46 -37.45
N ALA A 282 -3.93 -16.99 -37.38
CA ALA A 282 -3.58 -15.58 -37.46
C ALA A 282 -3.92 -15.01 -38.84
N LEU A 283 -4.53 -13.83 -38.87
CA LEU A 283 -4.93 -13.15 -40.12
C LEU A 283 -3.75 -12.49 -40.84
N ALA A 284 -2.75 -12.02 -40.09
CA ALA A 284 -1.60 -11.33 -40.63
C ALA A 284 -0.35 -11.60 -39.79
N VAL A 285 0.71 -12.01 -40.48
CA VAL A 285 2.08 -12.15 -39.98
C VAL A 285 3.00 -11.45 -40.99
N PRO A 286 4.06 -10.71 -40.58
CA PRO A 286 4.91 -10.02 -41.56
C PRO A 286 5.66 -11.04 -42.41
N THR A 287 5.29 -11.16 -43.68
CA THR A 287 5.74 -12.23 -44.58
C THR A 287 7.25 -12.20 -44.81
N ASP A 288 7.83 -11.02 -45.05
CA ASP A 288 9.27 -10.88 -45.32
C ASP A 288 10.12 -11.29 -44.10
N TYR A 289 9.70 -10.86 -42.91
CA TYR A 289 10.34 -11.24 -41.66
C TYR A 289 10.17 -12.75 -41.41
N MET A 290 8.98 -13.30 -41.64
CA MET A 290 8.71 -14.73 -41.50
C MET A 290 9.57 -15.60 -42.42
N HIS A 291 9.77 -15.19 -43.68
CA HIS A 291 10.67 -15.89 -44.60
C HIS A 291 12.12 -15.87 -44.13
N THR A 292 12.57 -14.75 -43.56
CA THR A 292 13.91 -14.63 -42.98
C THR A 292 14.06 -15.54 -41.75
N VAL A 293 13.06 -15.57 -40.86
CA VAL A 293 13.02 -16.47 -39.70
C VAL A 293 13.04 -17.92 -40.15
N ARG A 294 12.19 -18.31 -41.13
CA ARG A 294 12.16 -19.65 -41.72
C ARG A 294 13.56 -20.09 -42.15
N LYS A 295 14.26 -19.25 -42.91
CA LYS A 295 15.62 -19.54 -43.39
C LYS A 295 16.60 -19.78 -42.23
N VAL A 296 16.62 -18.90 -41.23
CA VAL A 296 17.55 -19.02 -40.09
C VAL A 296 17.24 -20.24 -39.23
N HIS A 297 15.97 -20.61 -39.07
CA HIS A 297 15.58 -21.83 -38.36
C HIS A 297 15.99 -23.09 -39.09
N SER A 298 15.74 -23.18 -40.41
CA SER A 298 15.96 -24.41 -41.18
C SER A 298 17.40 -24.57 -41.67
N GLU A 299 17.96 -23.53 -42.29
CA GLU A 299 19.26 -23.59 -42.99
C GLU A 299 20.38 -22.94 -42.16
N GLY A 300 20.03 -22.10 -41.19
CA GLY A 300 20.98 -21.27 -40.47
C GLY A 300 21.21 -19.91 -41.13
N GLY A 301 22.06 -19.10 -40.50
CA GLY A 301 22.32 -17.72 -40.91
C GLY A 301 23.01 -16.92 -39.80
N TYR A 302 23.59 -15.78 -40.18
CA TYR A 302 24.22 -14.85 -39.23
C TYR A 302 25.29 -15.48 -38.31
N GLY A 303 26.02 -16.48 -38.82
CA GLY A 303 27.05 -17.22 -38.08
C GLY A 303 26.54 -18.46 -37.33
N SER A 304 25.23 -18.73 -37.35
CA SER A 304 24.60 -19.92 -36.76
C SER A 304 24.28 -20.97 -37.80
N SER A 305 24.30 -22.25 -37.39
CA SER A 305 23.90 -23.37 -38.26
C SER A 305 22.40 -23.64 -38.29
N GLY A 306 21.60 -22.82 -37.58
CA GLY A 306 20.17 -23.06 -37.42
C GLY A 306 19.88 -24.37 -36.67
N TYR A 307 18.60 -24.78 -36.66
CA TYR A 307 18.13 -26.02 -36.06
C TYR A 307 18.05 -27.20 -37.04
N ARG A 308 18.26 -26.97 -38.35
CA ARG A 308 18.36 -28.02 -39.38
C ARG A 308 17.12 -28.92 -39.47
N TYR A 309 15.95 -28.31 -39.43
CA TYR A 309 14.67 -29.00 -39.58
C TYR A 309 13.76 -28.29 -40.59
N PRO A 310 12.76 -28.98 -41.19
CA PRO A 310 11.80 -28.33 -42.07
C PRO A 310 10.84 -27.44 -41.26
N TRP A 311 10.98 -26.12 -41.41
CA TRP A 311 10.11 -25.15 -40.75
C TRP A 311 8.76 -25.04 -41.46
N SER A 312 7.65 -25.22 -40.72
CA SER A 312 6.28 -25.19 -41.22
C SER A 312 5.61 -23.83 -41.01
N GLU A 313 5.09 -23.25 -42.08
CA GLU A 313 4.35 -21.99 -42.01
C GLU A 313 2.96 -22.14 -41.38
N GLU A 314 2.35 -23.31 -41.51
CA GLU A 314 1.05 -23.60 -40.89
C GLU A 314 1.14 -23.55 -39.37
N GLU A 315 2.22 -24.10 -38.80
CA GLU A 315 2.47 -24.05 -37.36
C GLU A 315 2.64 -22.62 -36.84
N ALA A 316 3.32 -21.77 -37.59
CA ALA A 316 3.55 -20.37 -37.21
C ALA A 316 2.27 -19.53 -37.23
N HIS A 317 1.29 -19.90 -38.06
CA HIS A 317 0.01 -19.22 -38.15
C HIS A 317 -1.00 -19.64 -37.08
N LYS A 318 -0.75 -20.68 -36.28
CA LYS A 318 -1.66 -21.06 -35.20
C LYS A 318 -1.76 -19.95 -34.17
N ASN A 319 -2.97 -19.61 -33.75
CA ASN A 319 -3.18 -18.68 -32.64
C ASN A 319 -3.17 -19.43 -31.31
N LEU A 320 -2.65 -18.78 -30.29
CA LEU A 320 -2.57 -19.27 -28.92
C LEU A 320 -2.82 -18.14 -27.93
N LEU A 321 -3.09 -18.48 -26.67
CA LEU A 321 -2.98 -17.51 -25.59
C LEU A 321 -1.51 -17.35 -25.24
N ARG A 322 -1.00 -16.12 -25.22
CA ARG A 322 0.42 -15.84 -25.01
C ARG A 322 0.94 -16.52 -23.74
N THR A 323 2.06 -17.22 -23.86
CA THR A 323 2.63 -18.01 -22.76
C THR A 323 3.63 -17.22 -21.91
N HIS A 324 4.13 -16.12 -22.47
CA HIS A 324 5.06 -15.18 -21.85
C HIS A 324 4.98 -13.82 -22.56
N THR A 325 5.35 -12.73 -21.87
CA THR A 325 5.35 -11.38 -22.44
C THR A 325 6.49 -11.14 -23.43
N THR A 326 7.41 -12.09 -23.58
CA THR A 326 8.55 -12.01 -24.50
C THR A 326 8.13 -11.94 -25.97
N ALA A 327 6.91 -12.41 -26.30
CA ALA A 327 6.31 -12.20 -27.61
C ALA A 327 6.10 -10.69 -27.91
N VAL A 328 5.71 -9.91 -26.90
CA VAL A 328 5.55 -8.45 -27.01
C VAL A 328 6.91 -7.80 -27.19
N SER A 329 7.93 -8.26 -26.45
CA SER A 329 9.31 -7.82 -26.63
C SER A 329 9.82 -8.05 -28.04
N ALA A 330 9.55 -9.21 -28.65
CA ALA A 330 9.91 -9.49 -30.04
C ALA A 330 9.26 -8.52 -31.02
N ARG A 331 7.96 -8.22 -30.84
CA ARG A 331 7.24 -7.23 -31.66
C ARG A 331 7.86 -5.84 -31.53
N MET A 332 8.18 -5.43 -30.32
CA MET A 332 8.78 -4.12 -30.04
C MET A 332 10.20 -4.00 -30.60
N LEU A 333 11.03 -5.04 -30.46
CA LEU A 333 12.37 -5.08 -31.03
C LEU A 333 12.36 -5.09 -32.56
N HIS A 334 11.45 -5.86 -33.15
CA HIS A 334 11.25 -5.84 -34.60
C HIS A 334 10.84 -4.44 -35.07
N LYS A 335 9.88 -3.80 -34.40
CA LYS A 335 9.47 -2.43 -34.71
C LYS A 335 10.63 -1.43 -34.59
N LEU A 336 11.43 -1.54 -33.51
CA LEU A 336 12.61 -0.71 -33.30
C LEU A 336 13.64 -0.89 -34.43
N ALA A 337 13.81 -2.11 -34.93
CA ALA A 337 14.69 -2.39 -36.06
C ALA A 337 14.20 -1.71 -37.36
N GLN A 338 12.89 -1.74 -37.62
CA GLN A 338 12.30 -1.11 -38.81
C GLN A 338 12.33 0.42 -38.79
N GLU A 339 12.21 1.04 -37.61
CA GLU A 339 12.26 2.50 -37.44
C GLU A 339 13.68 3.09 -37.45
N GLY A 340 14.71 2.23 -37.47
CA GLY A 340 16.09 2.60 -37.25
C GLY A 340 16.50 2.45 -35.78
N PHE A 341 17.62 1.77 -35.56
CA PHE A 341 18.05 1.43 -34.21
C PHE A 341 18.43 2.68 -33.38
N ARG A 342 17.88 2.74 -32.18
CA ARG A 342 18.28 3.63 -31.10
C ARG A 342 18.29 2.85 -29.78
N PRO A 343 19.22 3.13 -28.84
CA PRO A 343 19.21 2.50 -27.53
C PRO A 343 17.84 2.67 -26.86
N ALA A 344 17.31 1.58 -26.32
CA ALA A 344 15.97 1.55 -25.76
C ALA A 344 15.89 0.62 -24.55
N LYS A 345 15.07 1.03 -23.58
CA LYS A 345 14.71 0.26 -22.39
C LYS A 345 13.20 0.07 -22.38
N TYR A 346 12.74 -1.17 -22.38
CA TYR A 346 11.33 -1.51 -22.46
C TYR A 346 10.93 -2.40 -21.29
N PHE A 347 9.73 -2.21 -20.78
CA PHE A 347 9.17 -3.12 -19.78
C PHE A 347 7.70 -3.39 -20.05
N SER A 348 7.20 -4.49 -19.51
CA SER A 348 5.77 -4.80 -19.49
C SER A 348 5.42 -5.56 -18.22
N ILE A 349 4.18 -5.39 -17.76
CA ILE A 349 3.64 -6.18 -16.66
C ILE A 349 2.23 -6.60 -17.05
N ASP A 350 2.09 -7.86 -17.47
CA ASP A 350 0.79 -8.32 -17.95
C ASP A 350 0.60 -9.83 -17.82
N ARG A 351 -0.65 -10.25 -17.95
CA ARG A 351 -1.09 -11.62 -17.74
C ARG A 351 -0.68 -12.55 -18.88
N VAL A 352 -0.21 -13.74 -18.54
CA VAL A 352 0.20 -14.80 -19.46
C VAL A 352 -0.52 -16.09 -19.09
N PHE A 353 -0.59 -17.03 -20.03
CA PHE A 353 -1.41 -18.24 -19.91
C PHE A 353 -0.57 -19.48 -20.19
N ARG A 354 -0.60 -20.45 -19.29
CA ARG A 354 0.12 -21.72 -19.45
C ARG A 354 -0.79 -22.86 -19.05
N ASN A 355 -0.81 -23.92 -19.84
CA ASN A 355 -1.63 -25.10 -19.58
C ASN A 355 -0.96 -26.02 -18.55
N GLU A 356 -0.57 -25.44 -17.41
CA GLU A 356 0.06 -26.18 -16.32
C GLU A 356 -1.00 -26.76 -15.38
N THR A 357 -0.63 -27.82 -14.67
CA THR A 357 -1.53 -28.42 -13.68
C THR A 357 -1.73 -27.44 -12.52
N LEU A 358 -2.99 -27.10 -12.24
CA LEU A 358 -3.33 -26.15 -11.18
C LEU A 358 -2.98 -26.69 -9.79
N ASP A 359 -2.01 -26.07 -9.11
CA ASP A 359 -1.62 -26.42 -7.74
C ASP A 359 -1.60 -25.19 -6.82
N ALA A 360 -1.07 -25.32 -5.59
CA ALA A 360 -1.03 -24.21 -4.63
C ALA A 360 -0.06 -23.07 -5.01
N THR A 361 0.82 -23.33 -5.98
CA THR A 361 1.92 -22.47 -6.43
C THR A 361 1.81 -22.04 -7.90
N HIS A 362 1.05 -22.77 -8.72
CA HIS A 362 0.89 -22.58 -10.15
C HIS A 362 -0.57 -22.36 -10.52
N LEU A 363 -0.80 -21.33 -11.34
CA LEU A 363 -2.09 -21.01 -11.94
C LEU A 363 -1.98 -21.10 -13.46
N ALA A 364 -3.10 -21.42 -14.12
CA ALA A 364 -3.18 -21.41 -15.57
C ALA A 364 -3.02 -19.99 -16.17
N GLU A 365 -3.26 -18.96 -15.36
CA GLU A 365 -3.01 -17.57 -15.69
C GLU A 365 -2.31 -16.85 -14.53
N PHE A 366 -1.30 -16.04 -14.84
CA PHE A 366 -0.54 -15.25 -13.86
C PHE A 366 0.10 -14.04 -14.55
N HIS A 367 0.61 -13.06 -13.80
CA HIS A 367 1.23 -11.86 -14.35
C HIS A 367 2.75 -12.04 -14.47
N GLN A 368 3.25 -11.84 -15.68
CA GLN A 368 4.67 -11.78 -15.95
C GLN A 368 5.10 -10.33 -16.05
N ILE A 369 6.12 -9.98 -15.26
CA ILE A 369 6.90 -8.76 -15.40
C ILE A 369 8.07 -9.08 -16.31
N GLU A 370 8.28 -8.28 -17.33
CA GLU A 370 9.42 -8.43 -18.24
C GLU A 370 10.10 -7.08 -18.49
N GLY A 371 11.44 -7.09 -18.46
CA GLY A 371 12.29 -5.97 -18.82
C GLY A 371 13.25 -6.34 -19.95
N VAL A 372 13.48 -5.39 -20.86
CA VAL A 372 14.33 -5.55 -22.03
C VAL A 372 15.19 -4.29 -22.21
N VAL A 373 16.48 -4.46 -22.46
CA VAL A 373 17.41 -3.35 -22.73
C VAL A 373 18.17 -3.66 -24.01
N ALA A 374 17.99 -2.81 -25.03
CA ALA A 374 18.70 -2.89 -26.29
C ALA A 374 19.69 -1.73 -26.40
N ASP A 375 20.98 -2.05 -26.50
CA ASP A 375 22.05 -1.07 -26.66
C ASP A 375 23.26 -1.71 -27.36
N TYR A 376 24.28 -0.90 -27.64
CA TYR A 376 25.50 -1.36 -28.27
C TYR A 376 26.38 -2.14 -27.28
N ASN A 377 26.87 -3.31 -27.72
CA ASN A 377 27.87 -4.12 -27.00
C ASN A 377 27.49 -4.44 -25.54
N LEU A 378 26.22 -4.76 -25.28
CA LEU A 378 25.80 -5.23 -23.96
C LEU A 378 26.39 -6.61 -23.65
N SER A 379 26.59 -6.89 -22.36
CA SER A 379 27.21 -8.12 -21.87
C SER A 379 26.56 -8.52 -20.55
N VAL A 380 26.85 -9.73 -20.07
CA VAL A 380 26.31 -10.26 -18.81
C VAL A 380 26.57 -9.33 -17.62
N LYS A 381 27.70 -8.60 -17.60
CA LYS A 381 28.00 -7.67 -16.49
C LYS A 381 26.95 -6.56 -16.37
N HIS A 382 26.42 -6.08 -17.51
CA HIS A 382 25.37 -5.06 -17.53
C HIS A 382 24.05 -5.64 -17.04
N LEU A 383 23.75 -6.90 -17.41
CA LEU A 383 22.56 -7.60 -16.92
C LEU A 383 22.58 -7.77 -15.39
N ILE A 384 23.71 -8.22 -14.83
CA ILE A 384 23.88 -8.36 -13.39
C ILE A 384 23.75 -7.01 -12.69
N GLY A 385 24.42 -5.96 -13.18
CA GLY A 385 24.32 -4.62 -12.59
C GLY A 385 22.89 -4.04 -12.64
N MET A 386 22.17 -4.27 -13.74
CA MET A 386 20.76 -3.91 -13.86
C MET A 386 19.90 -4.63 -12.82
N PHE A 387 20.15 -5.91 -12.55
CA PHE A 387 19.42 -6.66 -11.52
C PHE A 387 19.72 -6.18 -10.12
N THR A 388 20.99 -5.95 -9.79
CA THR A 388 21.36 -5.42 -8.48
C THR A 388 20.59 -4.13 -8.21
N ALA A 389 20.58 -3.20 -9.17
CA ALA A 389 19.81 -1.94 -9.04
C ALA A 389 18.28 -2.16 -8.96
N PHE A 390 17.74 -3.06 -9.77
CA PHE A 390 16.30 -3.34 -9.79
C PHE A 390 15.80 -3.99 -8.50
N PHE A 391 16.48 -5.03 -8.03
CA PHE A 391 16.10 -5.76 -6.81
C PHE A 391 16.42 -4.96 -5.54
N GLU A 392 17.45 -4.12 -5.53
CA GLU A 392 17.71 -3.20 -4.43
C GLU A 392 16.54 -2.22 -4.23
N LYS A 393 15.98 -1.68 -5.31
CA LYS A 393 14.73 -0.88 -5.26
C LYS A 393 13.51 -1.67 -4.78
N ILE A 394 13.53 -3.00 -4.88
CA ILE A 394 12.48 -3.90 -4.37
C ILE A 394 12.74 -4.30 -2.90
N GLY A 395 13.91 -3.93 -2.33
CA GLY A 395 14.31 -4.33 -0.98
C GLY A 395 14.95 -5.72 -0.89
N ILE A 396 15.37 -6.29 -2.02
CA ILE A 396 16.07 -7.58 -2.09
C ILE A 396 17.56 -7.34 -2.36
N LYS A 397 18.42 -7.75 -1.42
CA LYS A 397 19.87 -7.48 -1.48
C LYS A 397 20.72 -8.71 -1.80
N ASP A 398 20.35 -9.87 -1.26
CA ASP A 398 21.13 -11.11 -1.40
C ASP A 398 20.78 -11.85 -2.70
N LEU A 399 21.45 -11.48 -3.80
CA LEU A 399 21.26 -12.12 -5.10
C LEU A 399 22.35 -13.14 -5.41
N ARG A 400 21.94 -14.26 -6.01
CA ARG A 400 22.83 -15.25 -6.65
C ARG A 400 22.34 -15.55 -8.06
N PHE A 401 23.29 -15.80 -8.95
CA PHE A 401 23.01 -16.12 -10.34
C PHE A 401 23.46 -17.55 -10.65
N LYS A 402 22.60 -18.31 -11.32
CA LYS A 402 22.86 -19.69 -11.71
C LYS A 402 22.68 -19.81 -13.21
N ALA A 403 23.67 -20.35 -13.92
CA ALA A 403 23.55 -20.61 -15.35
C ALA A 403 22.36 -21.54 -15.63
N THR A 404 21.57 -21.19 -16.65
CA THR A 404 20.41 -21.97 -17.09
C THR A 404 20.35 -22.00 -18.61
N TYR A 405 19.30 -22.59 -19.17
CA TYR A 405 19.04 -22.62 -20.60
C TYR A 405 17.67 -21.98 -20.90
N ASN A 406 17.66 -21.00 -21.79
CA ASN A 406 16.44 -20.60 -22.51
C ASN A 406 16.72 -20.66 -24.02
N PRO A 407 15.77 -21.10 -24.86
CA PRO A 407 15.98 -21.22 -26.30
C PRO A 407 16.41 -19.92 -26.98
N TYR A 408 15.93 -18.80 -26.47
CA TYR A 408 16.07 -17.47 -27.07
C TYR A 408 17.17 -16.62 -26.43
N THR A 409 17.88 -17.11 -25.41
CA THR A 409 19.01 -16.38 -24.79
C THR A 409 20.29 -17.19 -24.70
N GLU A 410 21.42 -16.56 -25.03
CA GLU A 410 22.76 -17.10 -24.81
C GLU A 410 23.74 -15.95 -24.52
N PRO A 411 24.35 -15.89 -23.32
CA PRO A 411 24.15 -16.75 -22.15
C PRO A 411 22.83 -16.48 -21.40
N SER A 412 22.39 -17.45 -20.58
CA SER A 412 21.17 -17.39 -19.75
C SER A 412 21.47 -17.64 -18.27
N MET A 413 20.74 -16.98 -17.37
CA MET A 413 20.85 -17.19 -15.93
C MET A 413 19.53 -17.04 -15.17
N GLU A 414 19.30 -17.95 -14.23
CA GLU A 414 18.32 -17.83 -13.15
C GLU A 414 18.86 -16.92 -12.05
N ILE A 415 17.95 -16.20 -11.40
CA ILE A 415 18.23 -15.29 -10.29
C ILE A 415 17.59 -15.87 -9.03
N TYR A 416 18.39 -16.00 -7.98
CA TYR A 416 17.97 -16.49 -6.68
C TYR A 416 18.14 -15.40 -5.63
N SER A 417 17.18 -15.32 -4.71
CA SER A 417 17.27 -14.49 -3.50
C SER A 417 17.19 -15.37 -2.25
N TYR A 418 17.89 -15.00 -1.19
CA TYR A 418 17.69 -15.63 0.11
C TYR A 418 16.37 -15.15 0.72
N HIS A 419 15.53 -16.09 1.18
CA HIS A 419 14.26 -15.79 1.86
C HIS A 419 14.38 -16.07 3.35
N GLU A 420 14.49 -15.02 4.17
CA GLU A 420 14.69 -15.12 5.62
C GLU A 420 13.62 -15.98 6.31
N GLY A 421 12.34 -15.80 5.97
CA GLY A 421 11.24 -16.55 6.59
C GLY A 421 11.18 -18.05 6.27
N LEU A 422 11.90 -18.50 5.22
CA LEU A 422 11.94 -19.91 4.78
C LEU A 422 13.33 -20.52 4.98
N GLY A 423 14.32 -19.70 5.35
CA GLY A 423 15.71 -20.12 5.54
C GLY A 423 16.39 -20.69 4.29
N LYS A 424 15.91 -20.39 3.08
CA LYS A 424 16.41 -21.00 1.83
C LYS A 424 16.50 -20.01 0.67
N TRP A 425 17.32 -20.34 -0.32
CA TRP A 425 17.40 -19.64 -1.60
C TRP A 425 16.18 -19.98 -2.46
N VAL A 426 15.50 -18.95 -2.97
CA VAL A 426 14.29 -19.07 -3.79
C VAL A 426 14.54 -18.37 -5.14
N GLU A 427 14.11 -19.00 -6.22
CA GLU A 427 14.16 -18.42 -7.57
C GLU A 427 13.20 -17.23 -7.69
N VAL A 428 13.75 -16.05 -7.97
CA VAL A 428 13.00 -14.80 -8.09
C VAL A 428 12.85 -14.31 -9.53
N GLY A 429 13.61 -14.88 -10.48
CA GLY A 429 13.49 -14.52 -11.89
C GLY A 429 14.42 -15.32 -12.81
N ASN A 430 14.23 -15.15 -14.11
CA ASN A 430 15.04 -15.73 -15.17
C ASN A 430 15.44 -14.63 -16.17
N SER A 431 16.61 -14.77 -16.79
CA SER A 431 17.21 -13.74 -17.63
C SER A 431 18.23 -14.27 -18.62
N GLY A 432 18.61 -13.42 -19.58
CA GLY A 432 19.72 -13.70 -20.48
C GLY A 432 19.93 -12.63 -21.54
N LEU A 433 20.86 -12.92 -22.46
CA LEU A 433 21.13 -12.09 -23.64
C LEU A 433 20.43 -12.70 -24.84
N PHE A 434 19.58 -11.96 -25.54
CA PHE A 434 18.88 -12.50 -26.71
C PHE A 434 19.87 -12.93 -27.79
N ARG A 435 19.58 -14.09 -28.35
CA ARG A 435 20.41 -14.75 -29.36
C ARG A 435 20.52 -13.90 -30.64
N PRO A 436 21.68 -13.88 -31.31
CA PRO A 436 21.81 -13.25 -32.63
C PRO A 436 20.81 -13.79 -33.65
N GLU A 437 20.48 -15.08 -33.60
CA GLU A 437 19.50 -15.72 -34.50
C GLU A 437 18.08 -15.20 -34.31
N MET A 438 17.77 -14.60 -33.16
CA MET A 438 16.53 -13.88 -32.94
C MET A 438 16.64 -12.43 -33.44
N LEU A 439 17.72 -11.73 -33.10
CA LEU A 439 17.85 -10.28 -33.31
C LEU A 439 18.21 -9.90 -34.76
N ARG A 440 19.09 -10.66 -35.42
CA ARG A 440 19.61 -10.34 -36.75
C ARG A 440 18.52 -10.45 -37.84
N PRO A 441 17.65 -11.47 -37.85
CA PRO A 441 16.52 -11.52 -38.78
C PRO A 441 15.56 -10.32 -38.67
N MET A 442 15.47 -9.69 -37.49
CA MET A 442 14.63 -8.50 -37.30
C MET A 442 15.19 -7.25 -38.01
N GLY A 443 16.48 -7.27 -38.37
CA GLY A 443 17.21 -6.13 -38.94
C GLY A 443 18.10 -5.38 -37.94
N LEU A 444 18.30 -5.88 -36.71
CA LEU A 444 19.16 -5.21 -35.74
C LEU A 444 20.66 -5.37 -36.08
N PRO A 445 21.45 -4.29 -35.99
CA PRO A 445 22.84 -4.28 -36.48
C PRO A 445 23.79 -5.12 -35.60
N PRO A 446 24.86 -5.72 -36.15
CA PRO A 446 25.77 -6.66 -35.47
C PRO A 446 26.35 -6.23 -34.13
N ASN A 447 26.54 -4.93 -33.92
CA ASN A 447 27.07 -4.34 -32.70
C ASN A 447 26.01 -4.11 -31.61
N VAL A 448 24.73 -4.38 -31.90
CA VAL A 448 23.64 -4.31 -30.92
C VAL A 448 23.45 -5.65 -30.26
N SER A 449 23.28 -5.60 -28.94
CA SER A 449 22.97 -6.72 -28.08
C SER A 449 21.78 -6.35 -27.20
N VAL A 450 20.95 -7.33 -26.88
CA VAL A 450 19.71 -7.08 -26.12
C VAL A 450 19.68 -7.97 -24.90
N LEU A 451 19.49 -7.36 -23.74
CA LEU A 451 19.25 -8.02 -22.46
C LEU A 451 17.75 -8.24 -22.31
N GLY A 452 17.33 -9.40 -21.80
CA GLY A 452 15.94 -9.70 -21.49
C GLY A 452 15.82 -10.45 -20.16
N TRP A 453 14.76 -10.15 -19.41
CA TRP A 453 14.48 -10.86 -18.16
C TRP A 453 13.01 -10.85 -17.79
N GLY A 454 12.59 -11.92 -17.10
CA GLY A 454 11.22 -12.10 -16.64
C GLY A 454 11.16 -12.58 -15.21
N LEU A 455 10.17 -12.09 -14.48
CA LEU A 455 9.77 -12.60 -13.17
C LEU A 455 8.25 -12.59 -13.02
N SER A 456 7.71 -13.50 -12.21
CA SER A 456 6.29 -13.49 -11.86
C SER A 456 6.03 -12.36 -10.87
N LEU A 457 4.87 -11.68 -10.98
CA LEU A 457 4.42 -10.71 -9.98
C LEU A 457 3.90 -11.42 -8.71
N GLU A 458 3.29 -12.59 -8.87
CA GLU A 458 2.68 -13.36 -7.79
C GLU A 458 3.71 -13.93 -6.82
N ARG A 459 4.89 -14.39 -7.28
CA ARG A 459 5.93 -14.93 -6.37
C ARG A 459 6.43 -13.88 -5.36
N PRO A 460 6.86 -12.67 -5.77
CA PRO A 460 7.15 -11.59 -4.83
C PRO A 460 5.94 -11.23 -3.95
N ALA A 461 4.73 -11.20 -4.51
CA ALA A 461 3.52 -10.90 -3.73
C ALA A 461 3.27 -11.93 -2.62
N MET A 462 3.44 -13.23 -2.90
CA MET A 462 3.30 -14.30 -1.92
C MET A 462 4.32 -14.16 -0.78
N ILE A 463 5.57 -13.85 -1.13
CA ILE A 463 6.65 -13.60 -0.18
C ILE A 463 6.33 -12.37 0.69
N MET A 464 5.97 -11.26 0.06
CA MET A 464 5.64 -10.00 0.74
C MET A 464 4.41 -10.12 1.65
N PHE A 465 3.40 -10.87 1.23
CA PHE A 465 2.16 -11.04 2.00
C PHE A 465 2.19 -12.23 2.97
N GLY A 466 3.27 -13.02 2.98
CA GLY A 466 3.36 -14.23 3.80
C GLY A 466 2.29 -15.28 3.44
N SER A 467 1.88 -15.34 2.18
CA SER A 467 0.87 -16.31 1.71
C SER A 467 1.53 -17.55 1.11
N ASN A 468 1.06 -18.72 1.51
CA ASN A 468 1.53 -20.00 1.01
C ASN A 468 0.70 -20.54 -0.18
N ASN A 469 -0.35 -19.83 -0.59
CA ASN A 469 -1.25 -20.28 -1.64
C ASN A 469 -1.65 -19.13 -2.57
N ILE A 470 -1.21 -19.22 -3.83
CA ILE A 470 -1.44 -18.20 -4.86
C ILE A 470 -2.93 -17.90 -5.10
N ARG A 471 -3.82 -18.87 -4.85
CA ARG A 471 -5.28 -18.73 -5.03
C ARG A 471 -5.93 -17.79 -4.01
N GLU A 472 -5.25 -17.52 -2.90
CA GLU A 472 -5.70 -16.50 -1.94
C GLU A 472 -5.42 -15.08 -2.45
N LEU A 473 -4.50 -14.95 -3.40
CA LEU A 473 -4.12 -13.67 -4.03
C LEU A 473 -4.81 -13.45 -5.37
N VAL A 474 -5.06 -14.50 -6.16
CA VAL A 474 -5.59 -14.36 -7.52
C VAL A 474 -6.78 -15.29 -7.76
N GLY A 475 -7.84 -14.71 -8.33
CA GLY A 475 -9.02 -15.43 -8.80
C GLY A 475 -10.29 -15.15 -8.00
N PRO A 476 -11.40 -15.82 -8.33
CA PRO A 476 -12.71 -15.56 -7.72
C PRO A 476 -12.82 -16.01 -6.25
N LYS A 477 -11.83 -16.77 -5.75
CA LYS A 477 -11.79 -17.28 -4.37
C LYS A 477 -11.00 -16.38 -3.41
N VAL A 478 -10.57 -15.20 -3.87
CA VAL A 478 -9.87 -14.22 -3.02
C VAL A 478 -10.78 -13.82 -1.85
N LYS A 479 -10.24 -13.87 -0.64
CA LYS A 479 -10.94 -13.45 0.58
C LYS A 479 -11.03 -11.92 0.59
N LEU A 480 -12.23 -11.37 0.44
CA LEU A 480 -12.40 -9.92 0.40
C LEU A 480 -12.03 -9.24 1.72
N GLU A 481 -12.19 -9.93 2.86
CA GLU A 481 -11.70 -9.43 4.15
C GLU A 481 -10.19 -9.19 4.14
N HIS A 482 -9.43 -10.02 3.43
CA HIS A 482 -8.00 -9.83 3.27
C HIS A 482 -7.73 -8.55 2.45
N VAL A 483 -8.46 -8.31 1.37
CA VAL A 483 -8.36 -7.08 0.56
C VAL A 483 -8.72 -5.83 1.38
N TYR A 484 -9.74 -5.91 2.24
CA TYR A 484 -10.19 -4.77 3.04
C TYR A 484 -9.26 -4.41 4.19
N SER A 485 -8.67 -5.43 4.82
CA SER A 485 -7.74 -5.27 5.93
C SER A 485 -6.30 -5.02 5.48
N HIS A 486 -6.00 -5.26 4.19
CA HIS A 486 -4.64 -5.12 3.69
C HIS A 486 -4.18 -3.66 3.80
N PRO A 487 -3.01 -3.39 4.41
CA PRO A 487 -2.45 -2.05 4.45
C PRO A 487 -2.05 -1.61 3.05
N VAL A 488 -1.83 -0.30 2.86
CA VAL A 488 -1.20 0.21 1.63
C VAL A 488 0.18 -0.44 1.52
N CYS A 489 0.33 -1.35 0.55
CA CYS A 489 1.60 -1.97 0.22
C CYS A 489 2.47 -0.94 -0.46
N THR A 490 3.56 -0.59 0.23
CA THR A 490 4.68 0.06 -0.42
C THR A 490 5.94 -0.77 -0.24
N VAL A 491 6.74 -0.93 -1.30
CA VAL A 491 8.02 -1.66 -1.23
C VAL A 491 8.89 -1.13 -0.08
N ASP A 492 8.86 0.18 0.17
CA ASP A 492 9.55 0.84 1.29
C ASP A 492 9.20 0.29 2.68
N LYS A 493 7.99 -0.26 2.89
CA LYS A 493 7.61 -0.83 4.20
C LYS A 493 8.33 -2.15 4.48
N PHE A 494 8.74 -2.88 3.44
CA PHE A 494 9.37 -4.19 3.58
C PHE A 494 10.87 -4.13 3.80
N ALA A 495 11.55 -3.12 3.26
CA ALA A 495 12.96 -2.85 3.59
C ALA A 495 13.18 -2.64 5.11
N THR A 496 12.14 -2.21 5.83
CA THR A 496 12.14 -2.00 7.29
C THR A 496 11.49 -3.12 8.11
N SER A 497 10.80 -4.08 7.50
CA SER A 497 9.96 -5.05 8.24
C SER A 497 10.69 -6.31 8.72
N ASN A 498 11.92 -6.57 8.28
CA ASN A 498 12.73 -7.71 8.75
C ASN A 498 13.30 -7.51 10.18
N LEU A 499 12.88 -6.48 10.92
CA LEU A 499 13.38 -6.17 12.26
C LEU A 499 12.38 -6.27 13.42
N ARG A 500 11.17 -6.82 13.24
CA ARG A 500 10.28 -7.08 14.40
C ARG A 500 9.58 -8.44 14.35
N PRO A 501 9.83 -9.34 15.33
CA PRO A 501 8.88 -10.38 15.67
C PRO A 501 7.57 -9.74 16.19
N PRO A 502 6.44 -10.47 16.13
CA PRO A 502 5.17 -9.96 16.64
C PRO A 502 5.26 -9.83 18.16
N VAL A 503 5.40 -8.59 18.65
CA VAL A 503 5.30 -8.29 20.08
C VAL A 503 3.84 -8.48 20.48
N ALA A 504 3.61 -9.36 21.44
CA ALA A 504 2.33 -9.55 22.10
C ALA A 504 1.79 -8.20 22.60
N ALA A 505 0.48 -8.02 22.51
CA ALA A 505 -0.22 -6.78 22.82
C ALA A 505 -0.16 -6.40 24.30
N THR A 506 0.98 -5.88 24.76
CA THR A 506 1.16 -5.20 26.05
C THR A 506 2.32 -4.20 25.91
N ASP A 507 2.00 -2.99 25.47
CA ASP A 507 2.60 -1.70 25.88
C ASP A 507 2.46 -0.67 24.75
N VAL A 508 1.42 0.16 24.86
CA VAL A 508 1.24 1.36 24.04
C VAL A 508 1.82 2.54 24.83
N THR A 509 3.15 2.63 24.86
CA THR A 509 3.87 3.87 25.17
C THR A 509 5.15 3.95 24.31
N SER A 510 5.00 4.12 23.00
CA SER A 510 6.03 4.80 22.19
C SER A 510 5.43 5.32 20.89
N CYS A 511 5.19 6.63 20.86
CA CYS A 511 5.05 7.37 19.62
C CYS A 511 6.47 7.44 19.00
N GLU A 512 6.66 6.92 17.79
CA GLU A 512 7.97 7.06 17.11
C GLU A 512 8.29 8.55 16.92
N PRO A 513 9.51 9.04 17.27
CA PRO A 513 9.84 10.44 17.17
C PRO A 513 10.04 10.89 15.71
N ALA A 514 9.62 12.12 15.40
CA ALA A 514 9.78 12.80 14.11
C ALA A 514 11.22 12.73 13.53
N ALA A 515 12.23 12.56 14.38
CA ALA A 515 13.63 12.35 14.01
C ALA A 515 13.85 11.11 13.11
N ALA A 516 13.11 10.03 13.30
CA ALA A 516 13.25 8.82 12.49
C ALA A 516 12.68 9.00 11.06
N GLN A 517 11.64 9.84 10.92
CA GLN A 517 11.11 10.22 9.61
C GLN A 517 12.03 11.20 8.87
N LEU A 518 12.67 12.11 9.62
CA LEU A 518 13.67 13.05 9.09
C LEU A 518 14.95 12.33 8.63
N SER A 519 15.44 11.36 9.41
CA SER A 519 16.62 10.55 9.05
C SER A 519 16.40 9.74 7.76
N ARG A 520 15.22 9.15 7.57
CA ARG A 520 14.89 8.44 6.32
C ARG A 520 14.76 9.38 5.12
N ARG A 521 14.31 10.62 5.35
CA ARG A 521 14.28 11.65 4.30
C ARG A 521 15.70 12.12 3.95
N GLN A 522 16.58 12.23 4.93
CA GLN A 522 18.01 12.52 4.77
C GLN A 522 18.73 11.43 3.96
N ASP A 523 18.51 10.15 4.28
CA ASP A 523 19.11 9.02 3.56
C ASP A 523 18.70 9.01 2.08
N ARG A 524 17.44 9.34 1.80
CA ARG A 524 16.91 9.44 0.43
C ARG A 524 17.51 10.60 -0.35
N ILE A 525 17.75 11.75 0.30
CA ILE A 525 18.41 12.91 -0.34
C ILE A 525 19.88 12.62 -0.62
N LEU A 526 20.59 12.00 0.33
CA LEU A 526 21.99 11.58 0.15
C LEU A 526 22.12 10.54 -0.98
N HIS A 527 21.19 9.59 -1.06
CA HIS A 527 21.14 8.63 -2.15
C HIS A 527 20.88 9.31 -3.50
N GLN A 528 20.01 10.31 -3.58
CA GLN A 528 19.78 11.08 -4.80
C GLN A 528 21.02 11.89 -5.22
N LEU A 529 21.77 12.43 -4.25
CA LEU A 529 23.04 13.13 -4.47
C LEU A 529 24.15 12.21 -4.97
N HIS A 530 24.30 11.01 -4.39
CA HIS A 530 25.26 10.01 -4.86
C HIS A 530 24.91 9.50 -6.26
N ASP A 531 23.63 9.23 -6.53
CA ASP A 531 23.15 8.83 -7.86
C ASP A 531 23.35 9.95 -8.91
N LEU A 532 23.27 11.22 -8.49
CA LEU A 532 23.63 12.36 -9.34
C LEU A 532 25.16 12.39 -9.59
N GLN A 533 25.99 12.21 -8.57
CA GLN A 533 27.45 12.16 -8.68
C GLN A 533 27.93 11.02 -9.58
N ASP A 534 27.31 9.85 -9.51
CA ASP A 534 27.68 8.70 -10.34
C ASP A 534 27.22 8.87 -11.79
N ARG A 535 26.06 9.52 -12.03
CA ARG A 535 25.67 9.94 -13.38
C ARG A 535 26.64 10.97 -13.96
N ILE A 536 27.16 11.89 -13.14
CA ILE A 536 28.18 12.86 -13.53
C ILE A 536 29.50 12.16 -13.89
N ARG A 537 29.92 11.16 -13.10
CA ARG A 537 31.11 10.33 -13.41
C ARG A 537 30.94 9.54 -14.71
N GLN A 538 29.77 8.97 -14.96
CA GLN A 538 29.49 8.23 -16.21
C GLN A 538 29.47 9.14 -17.45
N VAL A 539 29.03 10.38 -17.32
CA VAL A 539 29.08 11.39 -18.40
C VAL A 539 30.52 11.86 -18.64
N ALA A 540 31.32 12.07 -17.58
CA ALA A 540 32.73 12.44 -17.70
C ALA A 540 33.56 11.36 -18.42
N VAL A 541 33.33 10.08 -18.12
CA VAL A 541 33.98 8.95 -18.82
C VAL A 541 33.56 8.87 -20.28
N LYS A 542 32.31 9.20 -20.63
CA LYS A 542 31.83 9.26 -22.02
C LYS A 542 32.40 10.45 -22.81
N MET A 543 32.86 11.49 -22.13
CA MET A 543 33.46 12.70 -22.72
C MET A 543 34.99 12.68 -22.71
N ASP A 544 35.61 11.56 -22.32
CA ASP A 544 37.07 11.38 -22.21
C ASP A 544 37.73 12.34 -21.19
N VAL A 545 37.02 12.65 -20.09
CA VAL A 545 37.50 13.51 -19.01
C VAL A 545 37.84 12.65 -17.78
N ASN A 546 39.13 12.57 -17.44
CA ASN A 546 39.59 11.84 -16.24
C ASN A 546 39.35 12.64 -14.96
N LEU A 547 38.57 12.07 -14.04
CA LEU A 547 38.31 12.61 -12.70
C LEU A 547 39.21 11.88 -11.69
N THR A 548 40.11 12.59 -11.01
CA THR A 548 40.89 12.04 -9.88
C THR A 548 40.64 12.83 -8.61
N GLU A 549 40.45 12.12 -7.49
CA GLU A 549 40.29 12.71 -6.16
C GLU A 549 41.67 12.96 -5.52
N GLY A 550 42.11 14.22 -5.46
CA GLY A 550 43.33 14.65 -4.77
C GLY A 550 43.97 15.91 -5.39
N PRO A 551 44.79 16.68 -4.63
CA PRO A 551 45.36 17.94 -5.10
C PRO A 551 46.39 17.69 -6.22
N ALA A 552 46.18 18.31 -7.37
CA ALA A 552 46.90 18.06 -8.62
C ALA A 552 48.38 18.51 -8.57
N LYS A 553 49.29 17.61 -8.97
CA LYS A 553 50.61 17.97 -9.53
C LYS A 553 50.44 18.31 -11.01
N LYS A 554 51.22 19.31 -11.45
CA LYS A 554 51.33 19.89 -12.79
C LYS A 554 50.94 18.92 -13.93
N GLY A 555 49.75 19.14 -14.49
CA GLY A 555 49.22 18.38 -15.62
C GLY A 555 47.73 18.02 -15.56
N SER A 556 46.98 18.38 -14.50
CA SER A 556 45.53 18.14 -14.42
C SER A 556 44.75 19.37 -13.95
N VAL A 557 43.49 19.46 -14.39
CA VAL A 557 42.61 20.63 -14.23
C VAL A 557 41.83 20.55 -12.91
N ASP A 558 41.71 21.71 -12.27
CA ASP A 558 41.15 22.00 -10.93
C ASP A 558 39.64 21.71 -10.81
N TYR A 559 39.13 21.52 -9.59
CA TYR A 559 37.70 21.34 -9.27
C TYR A 559 36.82 22.49 -9.80
N GLY A 560 37.41 23.68 -9.99
CA GLY A 560 36.79 24.79 -10.71
C GLY A 560 36.36 24.47 -12.15
N SER A 561 36.99 23.48 -12.82
CA SER A 561 36.58 23.05 -14.17
C SER A 561 35.41 22.07 -14.18
N ALA A 562 35.11 21.36 -13.08
CA ALA A 562 33.95 20.47 -13.02
C ALA A 562 32.63 21.27 -13.05
N LEU A 563 32.62 22.45 -12.42
CA LEU A 563 31.50 23.40 -12.49
C LEU A 563 31.39 24.03 -13.89
N ALA A 564 32.53 24.30 -14.54
CA ALA A 564 32.62 24.82 -15.90
C ALA A 564 32.15 23.83 -16.98
N VAL A 565 32.14 22.52 -16.68
CA VAL A 565 31.62 21.46 -17.56
C VAL A 565 30.13 21.19 -17.29
N LEU A 566 29.68 21.28 -16.03
CA LEU A 566 28.26 21.12 -15.65
C LEU A 566 27.38 22.31 -16.07
N THR A 567 27.96 23.50 -16.22
CA THR A 567 27.26 24.74 -16.64
C THR A 567 27.51 25.12 -18.09
N GLY A 568 28.43 24.44 -18.79
CA GLY A 568 28.91 24.87 -20.10
C GLY A 568 29.54 26.25 -20.02
N SER A 569 30.79 26.33 -19.54
CA SER A 569 31.62 27.53 -19.35
C SER A 569 31.01 28.80 -19.98
N PRO A 570 30.22 29.58 -19.21
CA PRO A 570 29.66 30.80 -19.75
C PRO A 570 30.81 31.79 -19.92
N SER A 571 31.25 31.90 -21.17
CA SER A 571 32.16 32.95 -21.63
C SER A 571 31.31 34.05 -22.27
N ALA A 572 31.86 35.26 -22.41
CA ALA A 572 31.20 36.32 -23.18
C ALA A 572 30.76 35.85 -24.58
N ASP A 573 31.46 34.84 -25.16
CA ASP A 573 31.16 34.25 -26.47
C ASP A 573 29.98 33.26 -26.49
N ARG A 574 29.60 32.63 -25.35
CA ARG A 574 28.46 31.69 -25.25
C ARG A 574 27.75 31.78 -23.89
N PRO A 575 26.82 32.73 -23.72
CA PRO A 575 26.05 32.85 -22.48
C PRO A 575 25.04 31.70 -22.30
N MET A 576 24.80 31.33 -21.03
CA MET A 576 23.72 30.42 -20.64
C MET A 576 22.36 31.06 -20.93
N GLU A 577 21.48 30.39 -21.69
CA GLU A 577 20.14 30.92 -21.98
C GLU A 577 19.07 30.25 -21.11
N LEU A 578 18.40 31.06 -20.27
CA LEU A 578 17.22 30.70 -19.47
C LEU A 578 15.96 31.21 -20.19
N VAL A 579 15.27 30.32 -20.92
CA VAL A 579 14.06 30.66 -21.66
C VAL A 579 12.83 30.30 -20.82
N ILE A 580 12.12 31.31 -20.34
CA ILE A 580 10.93 31.16 -19.50
C ILE A 580 9.70 31.53 -20.33
N THR A 581 8.79 30.57 -20.48
CA THR A 581 7.51 30.76 -21.14
C THR A 581 6.39 30.90 -20.10
N ALA A 582 5.52 31.90 -20.28
CA ALA A 582 4.44 32.16 -19.33
C ALA A 582 3.18 32.71 -20.02
N HIS A 583 2.04 32.57 -19.33
CA HIS A 583 0.78 33.13 -19.78
C HIS A 583 0.66 34.61 -19.33
N PRO A 584 0.22 35.54 -20.18
CA PRO A 584 0.18 36.98 -19.86
C PRO A 584 -0.75 37.34 -18.69
N HIS A 585 -1.86 36.62 -18.52
CA HIS A 585 -2.76 36.80 -17.36
C HIS A 585 -2.22 36.21 -16.04
N ARG A 586 -1.07 35.54 -16.07
CA ARG A 586 -0.45 34.94 -14.89
C ARG A 586 1.08 34.91 -15.03
N PRO A 587 1.73 36.08 -15.03
CA PRO A 587 3.18 36.17 -15.17
C PRO A 587 3.87 35.64 -13.89
N PRO A 588 5.11 35.13 -13.98
CA PRO A 588 5.87 34.71 -12.80
C PRO A 588 6.31 35.95 -12.00
N HIS A 589 5.60 36.24 -10.92
CA HIS A 589 5.74 37.49 -10.15
C HIS A 589 7.00 37.55 -9.28
N SER A 590 7.54 36.41 -8.89
CA SER A 590 8.78 36.27 -8.11
C SER A 590 10.06 36.45 -8.95
N LEU A 591 9.96 36.27 -10.27
CA LEU A 591 11.10 36.26 -11.17
C LEU A 591 11.88 37.58 -11.28
N PRO A 592 11.30 38.79 -11.16
CA PRO A 592 12.06 40.05 -11.25
C PRO A 592 13.12 40.18 -10.18
N LEU A 593 12.75 39.86 -8.94
CA LEU A 593 13.65 39.96 -7.81
C LEU A 593 14.75 38.90 -7.92
N LEU A 594 14.41 37.72 -8.45
CA LEU A 594 15.40 36.69 -8.75
C LEU A 594 16.33 37.07 -9.91
N ALA A 595 15.82 37.74 -10.95
CA ALA A 595 16.63 38.23 -12.06
C ALA A 595 17.55 39.38 -11.62
N ALA A 596 17.06 40.30 -10.78
CA ALA A 596 17.87 41.34 -10.17
C ALA A 596 18.96 40.77 -9.26
N LEU A 597 18.64 39.72 -8.49
CA LEU A 597 19.59 38.99 -7.67
C LEU A 597 20.62 38.22 -8.51
N LEU A 598 20.25 37.65 -9.65
CA LEU A 598 21.22 37.09 -10.60
C LEU A 598 22.13 38.17 -11.18
N SER A 599 21.58 39.34 -11.54
CA SER A 599 22.34 40.47 -12.07
C SER A 599 23.35 41.05 -11.07
N SER A 600 23.11 40.96 -9.76
CA SER A 600 24.06 41.44 -8.73
C SER A 600 25.22 40.47 -8.46
N VAL A 601 25.10 39.22 -8.93
CA VAL A 601 26.10 38.16 -8.74
C VAL A 601 26.88 37.86 -10.03
N SER A 602 26.24 38.02 -11.20
CA SER A 602 26.84 37.72 -12.50
C SER A 602 26.31 38.66 -13.59
N PRO A 603 27.12 39.05 -14.60
CA PRO A 603 26.66 39.82 -15.75
C PRO A 603 25.48 39.12 -16.44
N THR A 604 24.28 39.69 -16.30
CA THR A 604 23.03 39.08 -16.77
C THR A 604 22.32 40.04 -17.73
N ALA A 605 21.76 39.51 -18.82
CA ALA A 605 20.89 40.25 -19.71
C ALA A 605 19.48 39.65 -19.71
N VAL A 606 18.48 40.48 -19.49
CA VAL A 606 17.07 40.06 -19.48
C VAL A 606 16.37 40.64 -20.71
N SER A 607 15.71 39.78 -21.50
CA SER A 607 14.90 40.20 -22.64
C SER A 607 13.48 39.65 -22.53
N VAL A 608 12.50 40.44 -23.00
CA VAL A 608 11.09 40.04 -23.00
C VAL A 608 10.53 40.07 -24.41
N HIS A 609 9.85 38.99 -24.77
CA HIS A 609 9.18 38.84 -26.05
C HIS A 609 7.72 38.52 -25.83
N THR A 610 6.85 39.21 -26.56
CA THR A 610 5.43 38.89 -26.67
C THR A 610 5.16 38.29 -28.02
N HIS A 611 4.43 37.18 -28.06
CA HIS A 611 3.98 36.60 -29.33
C HIS A 611 3.01 37.56 -30.03
N SER A 612 3.00 37.58 -31.37
CA SER A 612 2.23 38.49 -32.22
C SER A 612 0.71 38.45 -32.02
N SER A 613 0.21 37.46 -31.28
CA SER A 613 -1.20 37.25 -30.95
C SER A 613 -1.65 37.96 -29.66
N LEU A 614 -0.75 38.66 -28.97
CA LEU A 614 -1.04 39.43 -27.76
C LEU A 614 -0.94 40.94 -28.04
N GLY A 615 -1.90 41.71 -27.51
CA GLY A 615 -1.86 43.17 -27.49
C GLY A 615 -0.85 43.72 -26.47
N ASP A 616 -1.07 44.93 -25.99
CA ASP A 616 -0.20 45.59 -25.01
C ASP A 616 -0.06 44.80 -23.69
N LEU A 617 1.19 44.64 -23.24
CA LEU A 617 1.49 44.10 -21.90
C LEU A 617 0.89 45.00 -20.81
N PRO A 618 0.46 44.44 -19.65
CA PRO A 618 0.00 45.22 -18.51
C PRO A 618 1.05 46.27 -18.08
N ASP A 619 0.62 47.48 -17.73
CA ASP A 619 1.53 48.58 -17.33
C ASP A 619 2.38 48.24 -16.10
N SER A 620 1.85 47.38 -15.20
CA SER A 620 2.60 46.82 -14.07
C SER A 620 3.79 45.97 -14.51
N LEU A 621 3.66 45.23 -15.63
CA LEU A 621 4.72 44.42 -16.22
C LEU A 621 5.70 45.26 -17.05
N LYS A 622 5.23 46.33 -17.70
CA LYS A 622 6.09 47.29 -18.43
C LYS A 622 6.99 48.09 -17.49
N ASN A 623 6.48 48.52 -16.34
CA ASN A 623 7.30 49.16 -15.30
C ASN A 623 8.28 48.19 -14.61
N PHE A 624 7.92 46.90 -14.54
CA PHE A 624 8.72 45.78 -14.03
C PHE A 624 10.00 45.52 -14.83
N LEU A 625 10.05 45.87 -16.12
CA LEU A 625 11.22 45.68 -16.97
C LEU A 625 12.20 46.86 -17.00
N LYS A 626 11.80 48.01 -16.47
CA LYS A 626 12.64 49.23 -16.45
C LYS A 626 13.75 49.19 -15.38
N GLY A 627 13.72 48.23 -14.45
CA GLY A 627 14.62 48.15 -13.29
C GLY A 627 15.79 47.16 -13.42
N VAL A 628 15.93 46.45 -14.53
CA VAL A 628 16.99 45.45 -14.70
C VAL A 628 18.12 46.05 -15.55
N SER A 629 19.33 46.17 -14.99
CA SER A 629 20.51 46.57 -15.75
C SER A 629 20.92 45.42 -16.69
N SER A 630 21.02 45.72 -17.98
CA SER A 630 21.50 44.77 -18.99
C SER A 630 23.00 44.94 -19.18
N SER A 631 23.79 43.89 -18.92
CA SER A 631 25.21 43.88 -19.31
C SER A 631 25.37 43.76 -20.83
N PRO A 632 26.26 44.53 -21.49
CA PRO A 632 26.55 44.39 -22.92
C PRO A 632 27.21 43.05 -23.27
N GLU A 633 27.95 42.45 -22.34
CA GLU A 633 28.52 41.09 -22.43
C GLU A 633 27.95 40.22 -21.30
N PRO A 634 26.77 39.60 -21.50
CA PRO A 634 26.17 38.76 -20.47
C PRO A 634 26.83 37.38 -20.42
N VAL A 635 26.96 36.87 -19.20
CA VAL A 635 27.31 35.47 -18.87
C VAL A 635 26.03 34.63 -18.80
N VAL A 636 24.91 35.24 -18.38
CA VAL A 636 23.57 34.63 -18.33
C VAL A 636 22.57 35.49 -19.11
N ARG A 637 21.77 34.86 -19.99
CA ARG A 637 20.66 35.49 -20.72
C ARG A 637 19.32 34.92 -20.25
N VAL A 638 18.47 35.75 -19.66
CA VAL A 638 17.10 35.38 -19.28
C VAL A 638 16.13 35.90 -20.33
N ARG A 639 15.47 35.00 -21.06
CA ARG A 639 14.48 35.34 -22.09
C ARG A 639 13.08 34.99 -21.61
N LEU A 640 12.25 35.99 -21.38
CA LEU A 640 10.84 35.83 -21.02
C LEU A 640 9.95 35.89 -22.25
N ILE A 641 9.16 34.84 -22.48
CA ILE A 641 8.26 34.74 -23.63
C ILE A 641 6.82 34.61 -23.14
N PHE A 642 5.98 35.59 -23.48
CA PHE A 642 4.55 35.57 -23.20
C PHE A 642 3.75 35.12 -24.42
N SER A 643 2.89 34.12 -24.25
CA SER A 643 1.97 33.67 -25.30
C SER A 643 0.74 32.97 -24.73
N ALA A 644 -0.42 33.27 -25.32
CA ALA A 644 -1.70 32.63 -25.01
C ALA A 644 -1.84 31.22 -25.62
N ALA A 645 -0.97 30.85 -26.58
CA ALA A 645 -1.06 29.59 -27.32
C ALA A 645 -0.33 28.42 -26.67
N PHE A 646 0.55 28.65 -25.68
CA PHE A 646 1.27 27.57 -25.00
C PHE A 646 0.42 26.76 -24.02
N THR A 647 -0.91 26.96 -24.03
CA THR A 647 -1.88 26.11 -23.36
C THR A 647 -2.52 25.16 -24.36
N GLY A 648 -1.92 23.98 -24.57
CA GLY A 648 -2.66 22.91 -25.23
C GLY A 648 -1.81 21.74 -25.72
N GLY A 649 -1.72 20.70 -24.89
CA GLY A 649 -1.85 19.36 -25.46
C GLY A 649 -3.31 19.20 -25.89
N ASN A 650 -3.54 19.08 -27.21
CA ASN A 650 -4.79 18.80 -27.92
C ASN A 650 -6.12 18.87 -27.14
N SER A 651 -6.81 20.01 -27.22
CA SER A 651 -8.26 20.10 -27.51
C SER A 651 -8.74 21.56 -27.47
N PRO A 652 -9.54 22.04 -28.45
CA PRO A 652 -10.35 23.23 -28.30
C PRO A 652 -11.75 22.87 -27.77
N LYS A 653 -12.33 23.82 -27.01
CA LYS A 653 -13.71 23.88 -26.46
C LYS A 653 -13.94 23.24 -25.10
N SER A 654 -13.96 24.06 -24.05
CA SER A 654 -15.08 24.09 -23.09
C SER A 654 -14.94 25.30 -22.16
N SER A 655 -15.82 26.27 -22.32
CA SER A 655 -16.23 27.16 -21.24
C SER A 655 -17.06 26.34 -20.25
N THR A 656 -16.69 26.37 -18.96
CA THR A 656 -17.31 25.73 -17.78
C THR A 656 -16.75 24.36 -17.35
N LEU A 657 -16.30 24.34 -16.08
CA LEU A 657 -15.72 23.26 -15.26
C LEU A 657 -14.34 22.67 -15.65
N GLY A 658 -13.30 22.99 -14.86
CA GLY A 658 -12.25 22.04 -14.49
C GLY A 658 -10.91 22.03 -15.26
N GLY A 659 -10.58 23.02 -16.10
CA GLY A 659 -9.28 23.08 -16.77
C GLY A 659 -8.12 23.47 -15.84
N LYS A 660 -7.03 22.68 -15.80
CA LYS A 660 -5.79 23.03 -15.08
C LYS A 660 -5.29 24.40 -15.54
N ALA A 661 -5.05 25.32 -14.60
CA ALA A 661 -4.58 26.66 -14.91
C ALA A 661 -3.21 26.63 -15.63
N PRO A 662 -2.94 27.56 -16.56
CA PRO A 662 -1.63 27.69 -17.20
C PRO A 662 -0.52 27.92 -16.17
N VAL A 663 0.57 27.14 -16.24
CA VAL A 663 1.76 27.27 -15.38
C VAL A 663 2.99 27.67 -16.20
N PRO A 664 3.90 28.50 -15.67
CA PRO A 664 5.11 28.90 -16.38
C PRO A 664 6.10 27.74 -16.52
N ARG A 665 6.93 27.76 -17.57
CA ARG A 665 7.91 26.71 -17.89
C ARG A 665 9.27 27.34 -18.22
N LEU A 666 10.34 26.82 -17.63
CA LEU A 666 11.73 27.19 -17.89
C LEU A 666 12.41 26.10 -18.71
N ILE A 667 13.12 26.53 -19.76
CA ILE A 667 14.03 25.71 -20.56
C ILE A 667 15.43 26.34 -20.42
N VAL A 668 16.42 25.51 -20.14
CA VAL A 668 17.83 25.94 -20.00
C VAL A 668 18.61 25.43 -21.20
N SER A 669 19.17 26.32 -22.00
CA SER A 669 20.01 25.97 -23.16
C SER A 669 21.50 26.11 -22.79
N PRO A 670 22.37 25.16 -23.19
CA PRO A 670 22.19 24.13 -24.24
C PRO A 670 21.58 22.80 -23.76
N LEU A 671 21.14 22.71 -22.51
CA LEU A 671 20.53 21.52 -21.88
C LEU A 671 19.09 21.29 -22.38
N ASN A 672 18.93 21.09 -23.70
CA ASN A 672 17.66 21.02 -24.43
C ASN A 672 16.73 19.83 -24.05
N SER A 673 16.93 19.15 -22.92
CA SER A 673 16.16 17.98 -22.50
C SER A 673 15.44 18.10 -21.14
N THR A 674 15.62 19.20 -20.40
CA THR A 674 14.97 19.38 -19.09
C THR A 674 14.09 20.61 -19.05
N GLU A 675 12.77 20.38 -18.98
CA GLU A 675 11.76 21.41 -18.78
C GLU A 675 11.41 21.52 -17.29
N ILE A 676 11.55 22.71 -16.70
CA ILE A 676 11.18 22.99 -15.30
C ILE A 676 9.82 23.70 -15.30
N ALA A 677 8.77 23.01 -14.86
CA ALA A 677 7.41 23.54 -14.81
C ALA A 677 7.06 24.07 -13.40
N GLY A 678 6.37 25.22 -13.38
CA GLY A 678 5.85 25.85 -12.17
C GLY A 678 6.78 26.93 -11.60
N GLU A 679 6.19 28.04 -11.14
CA GLU A 679 6.94 29.22 -10.68
C GLU A 679 7.86 28.89 -9.49
N VAL A 680 7.39 28.11 -8.50
CA VAL A 680 8.22 27.70 -7.35
C VAL A 680 9.46 26.92 -7.78
N ASN A 681 9.32 25.98 -8.73
CA ASN A 681 10.46 25.18 -9.18
C ASN A 681 11.46 26.01 -10.00
N ILE A 682 10.96 26.96 -10.79
CA ILE A 682 11.79 27.95 -11.48
C ILE A 682 12.56 28.80 -10.45
N CYS A 683 11.90 29.22 -9.37
CA CYS A 683 12.54 29.98 -8.30
C CYS A 683 13.64 29.20 -7.59
N ARG A 684 13.38 27.94 -7.23
CA ARG A 684 14.36 27.04 -6.63
C ARG A 684 15.60 26.91 -7.51
N TYR A 685 15.39 26.69 -8.81
CA TYR A 685 16.48 26.56 -9.77
C TYR A 685 17.30 27.85 -9.90
N VAL A 686 16.64 28.99 -10.07
CA VAL A 686 17.31 30.29 -10.23
C VAL A 686 18.04 30.72 -8.96
N ALA A 687 17.45 30.52 -7.78
CA ALA A 687 18.09 30.81 -6.51
C ALA A 687 19.36 29.96 -6.32
N ARG A 688 19.30 28.66 -6.64
CA ARG A 688 20.48 27.80 -6.57
C ARG A 688 21.54 28.19 -7.58
N LEU A 689 21.15 28.60 -8.79
CA LEU A 689 22.08 29.12 -9.78
C LEU A 689 22.78 30.39 -9.27
N ALA A 690 22.06 31.30 -8.62
CA ALA A 690 22.65 32.50 -8.03
C ALA A 690 23.65 32.19 -6.91
N GLU A 691 23.33 31.24 -6.02
CA GLU A 691 24.28 30.78 -4.98
C GLU A 691 25.54 30.14 -5.58
N LEU A 692 25.40 29.38 -6.67
CA LEU A 692 26.55 28.77 -7.33
C LEU A 692 27.44 29.82 -7.98
N LEU A 693 26.84 30.82 -8.64
CA LEU A 693 27.57 31.92 -9.27
C LEU A 693 28.20 32.86 -8.23
N SER A 694 27.64 32.97 -7.02
CA SER A 694 28.19 33.84 -5.97
C SER A 694 29.41 33.27 -5.27
N ARG A 695 29.62 31.94 -5.28
CA ARG A 695 30.83 31.33 -4.70
C ARG A 695 32.11 31.68 -5.45
N ASP A 696 31.99 31.95 -6.76
CA ASP A 696 33.12 32.30 -7.63
C ASP A 696 33.33 33.84 -7.72
N ALA A 697 32.33 34.64 -7.32
CA ALA A 697 32.37 36.10 -7.38
C ALA A 697 32.59 36.73 -5.99
N VAL A 698 33.59 37.60 -5.86
CA VAL A 698 33.81 38.42 -4.64
C VAL A 698 32.75 39.54 -4.59
N SER A 699 31.47 39.19 -4.38
CA SER A 699 30.39 40.17 -4.22
C SER A 699 29.82 40.11 -2.79
N PRO A 700 29.95 41.19 -1.99
CA PRO A 700 29.39 41.26 -0.64
C PRO A 700 27.85 41.44 -0.62
N ALA A 701 27.18 41.37 -1.77
CA ALA A 701 25.75 41.67 -1.91
C ALA A 701 24.83 40.60 -1.32
N LEU A 702 25.26 39.33 -1.26
CA LEU A 702 24.49 38.24 -0.64
C LEU A 702 24.86 38.11 0.85
N GLN A 703 24.33 38.99 1.71
CA GLN A 703 24.51 38.90 3.17
C GLN A 703 23.59 37.82 3.80
N GLY A 704 23.63 36.58 3.31
CA GLY A 704 22.96 35.44 3.92
C GLY A 704 22.64 34.27 2.95
N PRO A 705 22.41 33.04 3.47
CA PRO A 705 21.93 31.89 2.72
C PRO A 705 20.59 32.13 1.98
N LEU A 706 20.46 31.74 0.69
CA LEU A 706 19.12 31.57 0.09
C LEU A 706 18.54 30.19 0.45
N TYR A 707 19.41 29.19 0.43
CA TYR A 707 19.24 27.80 0.84
C TYR A 707 20.45 27.33 1.67
N GLU A 708 21.65 27.76 1.29
CA GLU A 708 22.90 27.20 1.80
C GLU A 708 23.41 27.88 3.06
N GLY A 709 23.29 27.21 4.20
CA GLY A 709 23.64 27.73 5.53
C GLY A 709 22.45 27.91 6.47
N LEU A 710 21.23 27.65 5.99
CA LEU A 710 20.06 27.47 6.85
C LEU A 710 20.15 26.13 7.59
N SER A 711 19.61 26.06 8.81
CA SER A 711 19.47 24.78 9.50
C SER A 711 18.48 23.88 8.75
N LEU A 712 18.65 22.56 8.87
CA LEU A 712 17.82 21.57 8.18
C LEU A 712 16.33 21.70 8.52
N ASP A 713 16.01 22.11 9.75
CA ASP A 713 14.64 22.35 10.19
C ASP A 713 13.99 23.53 9.46
N ILE A 714 14.74 24.64 9.31
CA ILE A 714 14.27 25.83 8.60
C ILE A 714 14.11 25.56 7.11
N LEU A 715 15.03 24.81 6.50
CA LEU A 715 14.94 24.36 5.10
C LEU A 715 13.68 23.54 4.84
N ALA A 716 13.39 22.58 5.71
CA ALA A 716 12.21 21.72 5.59
C ALA A 716 10.91 22.51 5.73
N GLU A 717 10.86 23.49 6.65
CA GLU A 717 9.71 24.38 6.79
C GLU A 717 9.57 25.33 5.58
N CYS A 718 10.67 25.91 5.07
CA CYS A 718 10.66 26.75 3.87
C CYS A 718 10.08 26.02 2.66
N ASP A 719 10.52 24.77 2.41
CA ASP A 719 10.03 23.98 1.29
C ASP A 719 8.56 23.59 1.43
N ALA A 720 8.11 23.24 2.65
CA ALA A 720 6.70 22.96 2.90
C ALA A 720 5.81 24.18 2.61
N TRP A 721 6.28 25.39 2.95
CA TRP A 721 5.56 26.63 2.64
C TRP A 721 5.53 26.94 1.15
N LEU A 722 6.65 26.77 0.45
CA LEU A 722 6.72 26.96 -0.99
C LEU A 722 5.77 26.01 -1.74
N ASP A 723 5.68 24.75 -1.31
CA ASP A 723 4.77 23.77 -1.89
C ASP A 723 3.29 24.13 -1.60
N ASP A 724 2.95 24.52 -0.37
CA ASP A 724 1.61 25.03 0.00
C ASP A 724 1.22 26.26 -0.85
N CYS A 725 2.18 27.13 -1.18
CA CYS A 725 1.96 28.30 -2.04
C CYS A 725 1.74 27.93 -3.51
N GLN A 726 2.53 26.98 -4.03
CA GLN A 726 2.41 26.48 -5.39
C GLN A 726 1.03 25.85 -5.62
N ASP A 727 0.57 25.01 -4.67
CA ASP A 727 -0.74 24.36 -4.72
C ASP A 727 -1.86 25.39 -4.70
N TRP A 728 -1.75 26.43 -3.87
CA TRP A 728 -2.72 27.51 -3.83
C TRP A 728 -2.76 28.30 -5.15
N LEU A 729 -1.59 28.71 -5.64
CA LEU A 729 -1.45 29.43 -6.90
C LEU A 729 -2.13 28.61 -8.01
N ILE A 730 -1.86 27.31 -8.11
CA ILE A 730 -2.45 26.42 -9.12
C ILE A 730 -3.97 26.30 -8.96
N ALA A 731 -4.48 26.17 -7.73
CA ALA A 731 -5.90 25.94 -7.46
C ALA A 731 -6.79 27.17 -7.73
N GLY A 732 -6.27 28.40 -7.55
CA GLY A 732 -6.97 29.64 -7.94
C GLY A 732 -8.30 29.92 -7.25
N THR A 733 -8.64 29.23 -6.15
CA THR A 733 -9.94 29.39 -5.46
C THR A 733 -9.91 30.46 -4.38
N SER A 734 -10.99 31.24 -4.25
CA SER A 734 -11.16 32.25 -3.19
C SER A 734 -11.13 31.64 -1.79
N ARG A 735 -11.66 30.42 -1.62
CA ARG A 735 -11.62 29.67 -0.36
C ARG A 735 -10.22 29.17 0.00
N GLY A 736 -9.46 28.69 -0.97
CA GLY A 736 -8.06 28.32 -0.77
C GLY A 736 -7.20 29.52 -0.35
N ARG A 737 -7.48 30.71 -0.94
CA ARG A 737 -6.81 31.96 -0.57
C ARG A 737 -7.05 32.35 0.89
N ALA A 738 -8.31 32.29 1.34
CA ALA A 738 -8.64 32.60 2.74
C ALA A 738 -7.96 31.63 3.72
N ASN A 739 -7.91 30.33 3.40
CA ASN A 739 -7.26 29.33 4.24
C ASN A 739 -5.74 29.55 4.33
N PHE A 740 -5.07 29.85 3.21
CA PHE A 740 -3.65 30.15 3.20
C PHE A 740 -3.32 31.42 4.02
N LEU A 741 -4.08 32.50 3.81
CA LEU A 741 -3.90 33.74 4.56
C LEU A 741 -4.16 33.54 6.06
N ASN A 742 -5.13 32.71 6.44
CA ASN A 742 -5.37 32.37 7.85
C ASN A 742 -4.22 31.53 8.44
N LYS A 743 -3.69 30.54 7.70
CA LYS A 743 -2.49 29.79 8.11
C LYS A 743 -1.30 30.72 8.31
N LEU A 744 -1.05 31.64 7.38
CA LEU A 744 0.04 32.60 7.44
C LEU A 744 -0.12 33.58 8.61
N SER A 745 -1.33 34.13 8.78
CA SER A 745 -1.66 35.00 9.91
C SER A 745 -1.47 34.30 11.26
N ASN A 746 -1.91 33.03 11.38
CA ASN A 746 -1.73 32.25 12.60
C ASN A 746 -0.24 31.97 12.89
N LYS A 747 0.58 31.78 11.85
CA LYS A 747 2.02 31.52 11.99
C LYS A 747 2.80 32.81 12.34
N LEU A 748 2.37 33.97 11.85
CA LEU A 748 2.97 35.28 12.16
C LEU A 748 2.56 35.85 13.53
N GLY A 749 1.52 35.31 14.18
CA GLY A 749 1.05 35.78 15.49
C GLY A 749 0.42 37.18 15.46
N GLU A 750 -0.09 37.64 16.62
CA GLU A 750 -0.66 39.00 16.78
C GLU A 750 0.39 40.03 17.24
N ASP A 751 1.52 39.57 17.82
CA ASP A 751 2.59 40.42 18.35
C ASP A 751 3.72 40.64 17.33
N GLU A 752 4.17 41.89 17.19
CA GLU A 752 5.28 42.32 16.32
C GLU A 752 6.62 41.61 16.62
N ASP A 753 6.76 41.01 17.81
CA ASP A 753 7.98 40.38 18.33
C ASP A 753 7.93 38.84 18.38
N SER A 754 6.96 38.19 17.71
CA SER A 754 6.88 36.73 17.75
C SER A 754 8.06 36.07 17.01
N SER A 755 8.81 35.24 17.74
CA SER A 755 10.00 34.51 17.29
C SER A 755 9.66 33.31 16.39
N GLY A 756 8.97 33.55 15.28
CA GLY A 756 8.83 32.60 14.17
C GLY A 756 10.00 32.72 13.20
N TRP A 757 10.45 31.62 12.58
CA TRP A 757 11.58 31.62 11.63
C TRP A 757 11.35 32.52 10.40
N LEU A 758 10.07 32.79 10.04
CA LEU A 758 9.65 33.80 9.05
C LEU A 758 10.00 35.26 9.44
N LEU A 759 10.51 35.46 10.66
CA LEU A 759 10.95 36.74 11.24
C LEU A 759 12.42 36.69 11.73
N THR A 760 13.21 35.72 11.25
CA THR A 760 14.66 35.72 11.53
C THR A 760 15.38 36.87 10.79
N GLN A 761 16.58 37.23 11.24
CA GLN A 761 17.30 38.45 10.80
C GLN A 761 17.60 38.51 9.28
N HIS A 762 17.43 37.41 8.53
CA HIS A 762 17.65 37.33 7.09
C HIS A 762 16.46 36.62 6.40
N PRO A 763 15.76 37.25 5.44
CA PRO A 763 14.65 36.62 4.74
C PRO A 763 15.12 35.52 3.77
N THR A 764 14.29 34.48 3.67
CA THR A 764 14.46 33.23 2.91
C THR A 764 13.81 33.30 1.52
N LEU A 765 14.03 32.27 0.67
CA LEU A 765 13.34 32.17 -0.63
C LEU A 765 11.81 32.12 -0.48
N ALA A 766 11.31 31.49 0.60
CA ALA A 766 9.87 31.46 0.88
C ALA A 766 9.34 32.88 1.13
N ASP A 767 10.09 33.71 1.86
CA ASP A 767 9.72 35.10 2.14
C ASP A 767 9.66 35.94 0.86
N LEU A 768 10.61 35.72 -0.04
CA LEU A 768 10.62 36.35 -1.36
C LEU A 768 9.37 35.94 -2.16
N PHE A 769 9.17 34.64 -2.32
CA PHE A 769 8.11 34.09 -3.17
C PHE A 769 6.71 34.48 -2.71
N VAL A 770 6.48 34.39 -1.40
CA VAL A 770 5.18 34.73 -0.79
C VAL A 770 4.94 36.23 -0.87
N SER A 771 5.93 37.07 -0.58
CA SER A 771 5.75 38.53 -0.59
C SER A 771 5.47 39.09 -1.99
N THR A 772 6.14 38.59 -3.03
CA THR A 772 5.91 39.01 -4.43
C THR A 772 4.55 38.59 -4.93
N ASN A 773 4.13 37.36 -4.64
CA ASN A 773 2.83 36.87 -5.07
C ASN A 773 1.69 37.55 -4.30
N LEU A 774 1.88 37.89 -3.01
CA LEU A 774 0.89 38.66 -2.23
C LEU A 774 0.72 40.10 -2.73
N ALA A 775 1.80 40.76 -3.17
CA ALA A 775 1.73 42.12 -3.71
C ALA A 775 0.89 42.23 -5.00
N CYS A 776 0.93 41.19 -5.84
CA CYS A 776 0.17 41.14 -7.09
C CYS A 776 -1.31 40.79 -6.92
N LEU A 777 -1.74 40.36 -5.73
CA LEU A 777 -3.15 40.04 -5.41
C LEU A 777 -3.98 41.26 -5.02
N GLY A 778 -3.54 42.46 -5.42
CA GLY A 778 -4.19 43.75 -5.19
C GLY A 778 -5.68 43.72 -5.55
N GLY A 779 -6.51 43.68 -4.51
CA GLY A 779 -7.96 43.64 -4.63
C GLY A 779 -8.59 43.25 -3.30
N SER A 780 -8.95 44.27 -2.50
CA SER A 780 -10.09 44.30 -1.56
C SER A 780 -10.34 43.12 -0.59
N ALA A 781 -9.36 42.23 -0.36
CA ALA A 781 -9.43 41.23 0.71
C ALA A 781 -8.85 41.82 2.00
N LYS A 782 -9.59 41.72 3.12
CA LYS A 782 -9.06 42.01 4.46
C LYS A 782 -7.90 41.05 4.76
N VAL A 783 -6.68 41.48 4.50
CA VAL A 783 -5.47 40.79 4.94
C VAL A 783 -5.17 41.29 6.37
N ALA A 784 -4.81 40.38 7.27
CA ALA A 784 -4.43 40.75 8.63
C ALA A 784 -3.20 41.68 8.63
N VAL A 785 -3.14 42.65 9.55
CA VAL A 785 -2.14 43.73 9.57
C VAL A 785 -0.71 43.18 9.63
N ASN A 786 -0.49 42.15 10.44
CA ASN A 786 0.77 41.41 10.57
C ASN A 786 1.31 40.88 9.23
N VAL A 787 0.45 40.32 8.36
CA VAL A 787 0.82 39.79 7.04
C VAL A 787 1.25 40.92 6.10
N ALA A 788 0.60 42.08 6.18
CA ALA A 788 0.95 43.25 5.36
C ALA A 788 2.30 43.86 5.78
N VAL A 789 2.54 44.01 7.08
CA VAL A 789 3.81 44.53 7.64
C VAL A 789 4.97 43.60 7.30
N TRP A 790 4.81 42.28 7.48
CA TRP A 790 5.81 41.29 7.11
C TRP A 790 6.13 41.31 5.61
N ARG A 791 5.09 41.38 4.75
CA ARG A 791 5.26 41.47 3.29
C ARG A 791 6.10 42.69 2.91
N ASP A 792 5.77 43.86 3.45
CA ASP A 792 6.45 45.11 3.09
C ASP A 792 7.91 45.11 3.57
N ARG A 793 8.19 44.52 4.74
CA ARG A 793 9.57 44.30 5.23
C ARG A 793 10.37 43.36 4.32
N SER A 794 9.79 42.24 3.91
CA SER A 794 10.43 41.28 3.00
C SER A 794 10.76 41.93 1.64
N LEU A 795 9.79 42.62 1.02
CA LEU A 795 9.99 43.31 -0.25
C LEU A 795 11.05 44.43 -0.14
N ALA A 796 11.07 45.17 0.97
CA ALA A 796 12.07 46.22 1.20
C ALA A 796 13.49 45.65 1.33
N TYR A 797 13.66 44.47 1.93
CA TYR A 797 14.95 43.78 1.99
C TYR A 797 15.41 43.35 0.59
N TRP A 798 14.59 42.60 -0.14
CA TRP A 798 14.95 42.07 -1.46
C TRP A 798 15.17 43.18 -2.50
N SER A 799 14.46 44.30 -2.36
CA SER A 799 14.66 45.47 -3.22
C SER A 799 15.99 46.20 -2.94
N LYS A 800 16.57 46.08 -1.73
CA LYS A 800 17.92 46.59 -1.43
C LYS A 800 18.99 45.69 -2.03
N VAL A 801 18.82 44.37 -1.92
CA VAL A 801 19.74 43.36 -2.50
C VAL A 801 19.81 43.46 -4.03
N GLY A 802 18.72 43.82 -4.70
CA GLY A 802 18.69 44.02 -6.16
C GLY A 802 19.10 45.44 -6.64
N LYS A 803 19.34 46.40 -5.73
CA LYS A 803 19.78 47.77 -6.07
C LYS A 803 21.28 48.00 -5.86
N SER A 804 21.94 47.17 -5.03
CA SER A 804 23.40 47.05 -4.96
C SER A 804 23.93 46.20 -6.10
#